data_AF-A0A034WJJ4-F1
#
_entry.id   AF-A0A034WJJ4-F1
#
_cell.length_a   1.000
_cell.length_b   1.000
_cell.length_c   1.000
_cell.angle_alpha   90.00
_cell.angle_beta   90.00
_cell.angle_gamma   90.00
#
_symmetry.space_group_name_H-M   'P 1'
#
loop_
_entity.id
_entity.type
_entity.pdbx_description
1 polymer ?
#
loop_
_entity_poly.entity_id
_entity_poly.type
_entity_poly.pdbx_seq_one_letter_code
_entity_poly.pdbx_strand_id
1 'polypeptide(L)'
;MLFLVTRIILFSSIYTSNKHLKIYGVQCTHAEEVRFESKILENEYIVQYRHYYFPAARRKYLNAAFRRANILEWNLVERLNAALNYPSDFDLIKLEYSDLAITQILQLELHPLVKKVSPQRSVERILNYNQTRERIGRQILRAIPTQITTMLQANVLWGMGITGAGVKVAVFDTGLAKSHPHFRRVKERTNWTNEKSLDDGVSHGTFVAGVIASAKECLGLAPDVELHIYRVFTNSQVSYTSWFLDAFNYAIFKKIKVLNLSIGGPDFLDHPFVDKVLELSANKVIMISAIGNDGPLFGTLNNPGDQSDVIGVGGINFEHKVAKFSSRGMTTWELPWGYGRLKPDIVTFGSQVKGSNVHGGCRSLSGTSVASPVVAGAVALIASGALSKLNLINPSSMKQILMEGAERLPDNNMFEQGHGKLDILKSMQLLLTYEPKITLSPEYLDTTESYMWPYSSQPIYYGSMPIIANVTILNGIAVTGVIKDAPLWHPHTDKHGNVLNVAVSYSTNLWPWSGWMSVHIVVNEKGDNFKGVAEGHISLEIECLQEQQESKIVTKIDFPLKVTVIPKPPRNKRIIWDQYHSLKYPPGYIPRDNLKIKSDPLDWRADHLHTNFRDLYTHLRNAGYYIDILRMPYTCFNASEYGTLLIVDSEEEFFDAEIKKIENDVYNEGLSVVVFADWYNTTVMKKIKFFDENTRQWWIPDTGGSNIPALNELLKPYGIAFSDFIAEGFFAMGDHSMYIASGTTLAKIPRGNDDIVIGAELHDQGFEILENSNTADNKKIFKPILGLFQAQIELRKQYLTENAQTVTSYEENNVEQPNIDAEISAERNPILNKRILLSIDKQNRHDNANSLNKLTENNSKNLKGMLETLSIISSSTSGRIAVFSDSNCLDSIHLEKSCFWLLDAILEYTMTAYKSEVLQKLNRIAEFYNNDEDLLPLRLYSSNLHLHSKVIDSVNKFIKKETEACETLNWLQPLGVNGSAIKLDTKRLKQST
;
A
#
# COMPACT_ATOMS: atom_id res chain seq x y z
N MET A 1 1.62 76.35 -50.59
CA MET A 1 0.41 77.09 -51.00
C MET A 1 -0.58 76.05 -51.49
N LEU A 2 -1.80 75.86 -50.99
CA LEU A 2 -2.56 76.28 -49.81
C LEU A 2 -3.90 75.50 -49.95
N PHE A 3 -4.62 75.25 -48.86
CA PHE A 3 -6.01 74.71 -48.80
C PHE A 3 -6.31 73.20 -49.00
N LEU A 4 -6.63 72.59 -47.85
CA LEU A 4 -7.59 71.48 -47.65
C LEU A 4 -8.99 71.78 -48.22
N VAL A 5 -9.71 70.73 -48.64
CA VAL A 5 -11.07 70.33 -48.15
C VAL A 5 -11.45 68.95 -48.75
N THR A 6 -12.19 67.99 -48.15
CA THR A 6 -12.38 67.53 -46.74
C THR A 6 -13.07 66.14 -46.78
N ARG A 7 -12.68 65.19 -45.89
CA ARG A 7 -13.37 63.92 -45.51
C ARG A 7 -13.58 62.81 -46.58
N ILE A 8 -12.83 61.71 -46.43
CA ILE A 8 -13.27 60.39 -45.89
C ILE A 8 -12.00 59.60 -45.50
N ILE A 9 -11.95 59.05 -44.29
CA ILE A 9 -10.76 58.54 -43.56
C ILE A 9 -11.29 57.45 -42.59
N LEU A 10 -10.68 56.29 -42.34
CA LEU A 10 -9.35 55.72 -42.64
C LEU A 10 -9.44 54.17 -42.62
N PHE A 11 -8.69 53.43 -43.46
CA PHE A 11 -7.97 52.18 -43.09
C PHE A 11 -7.31 51.52 -44.32
N SER A 12 -5.97 51.59 -44.43
CA SER A 12 -5.21 50.74 -45.37
C SER A 12 -3.71 50.69 -45.03
N SER A 13 -3.13 49.50 -45.14
CA SER A 13 -1.69 49.21 -45.29
C SER A 13 -0.73 49.44 -44.11
N ILE A 14 -0.29 48.35 -43.47
CA ILE A 14 1.14 48.07 -43.22
C ILE A 14 1.37 46.57 -43.48
N TYR A 15 2.23 46.23 -44.44
CA TYR A 15 2.78 44.87 -44.61
C TYR A 15 4.27 44.99 -44.99
N THR A 16 5.16 44.82 -44.02
CA THR A 16 6.61 44.82 -44.23
C THR A 16 7.18 43.45 -43.89
N SER A 17 7.75 42.79 -44.91
CA SER A 17 8.45 41.51 -44.76
C SER A 17 9.64 41.64 -43.81
N ASN A 18 9.68 40.81 -42.77
CA ASN A 18 10.85 40.67 -41.92
C ASN A 18 11.13 39.18 -41.68
N LYS A 19 12.39 38.77 -41.83
CA LYS A 19 12.82 37.36 -41.76
C LYS A 19 12.64 36.83 -40.34
N HIS A 20 11.57 36.08 -40.08
CA HIS A 20 11.39 35.41 -38.79
C HIS A 20 12.35 34.23 -38.63
N LEU A 21 13.34 34.41 -37.76
CA LEU A 21 14.15 33.34 -37.18
C LEU A 21 13.20 32.32 -36.50
N LYS A 22 13.19 31.06 -36.96
CA LYS A 22 12.47 29.97 -36.25
C LYS A 22 13.24 29.57 -35.00
N ILE A 23 13.06 30.31 -33.91
CA ILE A 23 13.57 29.91 -32.59
C ILE A 23 12.67 28.81 -32.04
N TYR A 24 13.14 27.57 -32.09
CA TYR A 24 12.59 26.49 -31.28
C TYR A 24 13.13 26.65 -29.85
N GLY A 25 12.30 27.16 -28.94
CA GLY A 25 12.64 27.17 -27.52
C GLY A 25 12.60 25.76 -26.96
N VAL A 26 13.77 25.15 -26.74
CA VAL A 26 13.91 23.91 -25.96
C VAL A 26 14.27 24.32 -24.54
N GLN A 27 13.29 24.30 -23.64
CA GLN A 27 13.56 24.43 -22.21
C GLN A 27 13.88 23.03 -21.66
N CYS A 28 15.13 22.81 -21.25
CA CYS A 28 15.53 21.53 -20.64
C CYS A 28 15.03 21.50 -19.20
N THR A 29 14.10 20.60 -18.91
CA THR A 29 13.59 20.35 -17.56
C THR A 29 14.29 19.13 -16.97
N HIS A 30 14.64 19.19 -15.70
CA HIS A 30 15.13 18.04 -14.96
C HIS A 30 13.96 17.51 -14.12
N ALA A 31 13.44 16.34 -14.50
CA ALA A 31 12.50 15.62 -13.65
C ALA A 31 13.33 14.82 -12.63
N GLU A 32 12.98 14.90 -11.34
CA GLU A 32 13.56 14.03 -10.32
C GLU A 32 12.78 12.71 -10.31
N GLU A 33 13.37 11.68 -10.92
CA GLU A 33 12.99 10.30 -10.64
C GLU A 33 13.72 9.90 -9.35
N VAL A 34 12.96 9.38 -8.38
CA VAL A 34 13.44 9.13 -7.03
C VAL A 34 13.05 7.71 -6.62
N ARG A 35 14.03 6.82 -6.48
CA ARG A 35 13.82 5.47 -5.97
C ARG A 35 14.37 5.34 -4.55
N PHE A 36 13.66 4.61 -3.70
CA PHE A 36 14.01 4.38 -2.29
C PHE A 36 14.20 2.90 -2.01
N GLU A 37 15.30 2.57 -1.33
CA GLU A 37 15.58 1.21 -0.86
C GLU A 37 15.93 1.26 0.63
N SER A 38 15.37 0.32 1.41
CA SER A 38 15.44 0.27 2.88
C SER A 38 15.92 -1.11 3.31
N LYS A 39 16.86 -1.16 4.26
CA LYS A 39 17.73 -2.32 4.36
C LYS A 39 18.36 -2.54 5.74
N ILE A 40 18.00 -3.63 6.40
CA ILE A 40 18.54 -4.06 7.71
C ILE A 40 20.07 -4.18 7.67
N LEU A 41 20.80 -3.74 8.71
CA LEU A 41 22.24 -3.97 8.86
C LEU A 41 22.52 -5.27 9.63
N GLU A 42 23.45 -6.09 9.13
CA GLU A 42 23.82 -7.34 9.80
C GLU A 42 24.44 -7.12 11.19
N ASN A 43 23.89 -7.84 12.17
CA ASN A 43 24.31 -7.85 13.57
C ASN A 43 24.29 -6.50 14.29
N GLU A 44 23.73 -5.44 13.69
CA GLU A 44 23.59 -4.12 14.31
C GLU A 44 22.13 -3.85 14.73
N TYR A 45 21.94 -3.52 16.01
CA TYR A 45 20.63 -3.39 16.62
C TYR A 45 20.46 -2.07 17.37
N ILE A 46 19.32 -1.44 17.17
CA ILE A 46 18.85 -0.29 17.94
C ILE A 46 18.20 -0.83 19.22
N VAL A 47 18.82 -0.55 20.37
CA VAL A 47 18.21 -0.80 21.69
C VAL A 47 17.49 0.47 22.11
N GLN A 48 16.16 0.47 22.02
CA GLN A 48 15.33 1.58 22.48
C GLN A 48 15.01 1.43 23.98
N TYR A 49 15.06 2.52 24.71
CA TYR A 49 14.74 2.61 26.14
C TYR A 49 13.41 3.32 26.36
N ARG A 50 12.79 3.12 27.53
CA ARG A 50 11.51 3.77 27.88
C ARG A 50 11.64 5.27 28.18
N HIS A 51 12.84 5.76 28.43
CA HIS A 51 13.13 7.15 28.80
C HIS A 51 14.47 7.62 28.22
N TYR A 52 14.69 8.93 28.29
CA TYR A 52 15.94 9.57 27.88
C TYR A 52 17.01 9.45 28.95
N TYR A 53 18.20 8.99 28.56
CA TYR A 53 19.33 8.78 29.46
C TYR A 53 20.63 9.29 28.84
N PHE A 54 21.55 9.77 29.68
CA PHE A 54 22.92 10.10 29.25
C PHE A 54 23.74 8.82 28.97
N PRO A 55 24.74 8.85 28.07
CA PRO A 55 25.51 7.67 27.65
C PRO A 55 26.09 6.83 28.80
N ALA A 56 26.55 7.48 29.88
CA ALA A 56 27.10 6.79 31.04
C ALA A 56 26.08 5.93 31.82
N ALA A 57 24.79 6.31 31.79
CA ALA A 57 23.72 5.52 32.41
C ALA A 57 23.33 4.35 31.51
N ARG A 58 23.14 4.58 30.20
CA ARG A 58 22.77 3.54 29.24
C ARG A 58 23.83 2.46 29.11
N ARG A 59 25.11 2.84 29.09
CA ARG A 59 26.23 1.88 29.12
C ARG A 59 26.23 1.02 30.39
N LYS A 60 25.72 1.50 31.53
CA LYS A 60 25.50 0.64 32.72
C LYS A 60 24.31 -0.32 32.53
N TYR A 61 23.22 0.14 31.92
CA TYR A 61 22.05 -0.71 31.63
C TYR A 61 22.39 -1.83 30.65
N LEU A 62 23.08 -1.52 29.53
CA LEU A 62 23.59 -2.52 28.59
C LEU A 62 24.48 -3.54 29.30
N ASN A 63 25.50 -3.10 30.05
CA ASN A 63 26.37 -4.00 30.81
C ASN A 63 25.60 -4.92 31.78
N ALA A 64 24.52 -4.45 32.40
CA ALA A 64 23.67 -5.27 33.27
C ALA A 64 22.80 -6.26 32.48
N ALA A 65 22.21 -5.83 31.36
CA ALA A 65 21.37 -6.64 30.50
C ALA A 65 22.17 -7.76 29.80
N PHE A 66 23.31 -7.43 29.18
CA PHE A 66 24.19 -8.40 28.53
C PHE A 66 24.74 -9.45 29.51
N ARG A 67 25.13 -9.04 30.73
CA ARG A 67 25.53 -9.99 31.80
C ARG A 67 24.40 -10.94 32.20
N ARG A 68 23.16 -10.46 32.28
CA ARG A 68 21.98 -11.29 32.59
C ARG A 68 21.64 -12.24 31.44
N ALA A 69 21.87 -11.82 30.20
CA ALA A 69 21.62 -12.59 28.99
C ALA A 69 22.77 -13.54 28.59
N ASN A 70 23.84 -13.61 29.39
CA ASN A 70 25.05 -14.39 29.09
C ASN A 70 25.67 -14.08 27.71
N ILE A 71 25.56 -12.83 27.26
CA ILE A 71 26.12 -12.33 26.00
C ILE A 71 27.52 -11.78 26.32
N LEU A 72 28.55 -12.48 25.84
CA LEU A 72 29.95 -12.18 26.19
C LEU A 72 30.64 -11.27 25.17
N GLU A 73 30.24 -11.33 23.90
CA GLU A 73 30.91 -10.63 22.78
C GLU A 73 29.94 -9.66 22.11
N TRP A 74 30.04 -8.39 22.48
CA TRP A 74 29.27 -7.29 21.90
C TRP A 74 30.08 -5.99 21.92
N ASN A 75 29.83 -5.12 20.93
CA ASN A 75 30.47 -3.82 20.78
C ASN A 75 29.41 -2.72 20.78
N LEU A 76 29.71 -1.57 21.40
CA LEU A 76 28.89 -0.37 21.29
C LEU A 76 29.32 0.43 20.05
N VAL A 77 28.40 0.74 19.14
CA VAL A 77 28.69 1.62 18.01
C VAL A 77 28.58 3.07 18.49
N GLU A 78 29.72 3.76 18.63
CA GLU A 78 29.74 5.11 19.16
C GLU A 78 29.11 6.14 18.20
N ARG A 79 28.22 6.98 18.75
CA ARG A 79 27.46 7.99 18.00
C ARG A 79 28.10 9.37 18.20
N LEU A 80 29.22 9.61 17.53
CA LEU A 80 30.06 10.81 17.66
C LEU A 80 29.52 12.00 16.83
N ASN A 81 28.31 12.46 17.18
CA ASN A 81 27.58 13.53 16.49
C ASN A 81 27.10 14.61 17.47
N ALA A 82 26.32 15.59 16.99
CA ALA A 82 25.87 16.72 17.80
C ALA A 82 24.91 16.32 18.97
N ALA A 83 24.32 15.13 18.93
CA ALA A 83 23.48 14.59 20.01
C ALA A 83 24.29 14.00 21.19
N LEU A 84 25.62 13.84 21.07
CA LEU A 84 26.47 13.28 22.14
C LEU A 84 26.34 14.01 23.50
N ASN A 85 26.08 15.32 23.45
CA ASN A 85 25.92 16.18 24.63
C ASN A 85 24.50 16.20 25.22
N TYR A 86 23.57 15.44 24.61
CA TYR A 86 22.17 15.35 25.01
C TYR A 86 21.86 13.94 25.49
N PRO A 87 20.90 13.76 26.42
CA PRO A 87 20.39 12.44 26.71
C PRO A 87 19.64 11.91 25.48
N SER A 88 19.59 10.60 25.29
CA SER A 88 18.82 9.99 24.21
C SER A 88 18.20 8.68 24.70
N ASP A 89 17.16 8.26 24.02
CA ASP A 89 16.33 7.09 24.27
C ASP A 89 16.82 5.81 23.54
N PHE A 90 17.97 5.82 22.87
CA PHE A 90 18.49 4.61 22.22
C PHE A 90 20.02 4.52 22.22
N ASP A 91 20.54 3.30 22.08
CA ASP A 91 21.93 3.01 21.70
C ASP A 91 21.95 2.06 20.49
N LEU A 92 23.07 2.06 19.77
CA LEU A 92 23.35 1.13 18.68
C LEU A 92 24.40 0.12 19.14
N ILE A 93 24.03 -1.16 19.19
CA ILE A 93 24.90 -2.27 19.55
C ILE A 93 25.26 -3.08 18.31
N LYS A 94 26.42 -3.72 18.33
CA LYS A 94 26.85 -4.71 17.35
C LYS A 94 27.17 -6.02 18.06
N LEU A 95 26.52 -7.10 17.67
CA LEU A 95 26.81 -8.45 18.16
C LEU A 95 27.88 -9.10 17.27
N GLU A 96 28.70 -9.98 17.84
CA GLU A 96 29.56 -10.86 17.05
C GLU A 96 28.81 -12.16 16.70
N TYR A 97 29.18 -12.76 15.56
CA TYR A 97 28.33 -13.69 14.81
C TYR A 97 28.02 -14.97 15.61
N SER A 98 26.75 -15.26 15.90
CA SER A 98 26.35 -16.53 16.52
C SER A 98 24.93 -16.95 16.14
N ASP A 99 24.71 -18.28 16.02
CA ASP A 99 23.39 -18.89 15.82
C ASP A 99 22.41 -18.66 17.01
N LEU A 100 22.90 -18.02 18.09
CA LEU A 100 22.18 -17.72 19.32
C LEU A 100 21.65 -16.26 19.39
N ALA A 101 21.96 -15.42 18.40
CA ALA A 101 21.63 -13.99 18.42
C ALA A 101 20.14 -13.70 18.71
N ILE A 102 19.22 -14.50 18.16
CA ILE A 102 17.77 -14.33 18.38
C ILE A 102 17.40 -14.53 19.86
N THR A 103 17.89 -15.60 20.49
CA THR A 103 17.64 -15.89 21.91
C THR A 103 18.25 -14.82 22.82
N GLN A 104 19.41 -14.29 22.43
CA GLN A 104 20.11 -13.21 23.13
C GLN A 104 19.34 -11.88 23.06
N ILE A 105 18.78 -11.52 21.90
CA ILE A 105 17.96 -10.32 21.70
C ILE A 105 16.68 -10.38 22.55
N LEU A 106 15.98 -11.52 22.55
CA LEU A 106 14.79 -11.71 23.38
C LEU A 106 15.08 -11.49 24.88
N GLN A 107 16.27 -11.85 25.36
CA GLN A 107 16.67 -11.60 26.75
C GLN A 107 17.00 -10.14 27.06
N LEU A 108 17.41 -9.34 26.07
CA LEU A 108 17.56 -7.89 26.22
C LEU A 108 16.20 -7.20 26.35
N GLU A 109 15.18 -7.65 25.60
CA GLU A 109 13.81 -7.09 25.68
C GLU A 109 13.12 -7.38 27.02
N LEU A 110 13.50 -8.45 27.72
CA LEU A 110 13.05 -8.73 29.09
C LEU A 110 13.59 -7.73 30.15
N HIS A 111 14.52 -6.83 29.79
CA HIS A 111 15.02 -5.82 30.72
C HIS A 111 14.01 -4.66 30.89
N PRO A 112 13.58 -4.31 32.11
CA PRO A 112 12.42 -3.41 32.32
C PRO A 112 12.57 -2.00 31.74
N LEU A 113 13.82 -1.51 31.61
CA LEU A 113 14.09 -0.19 31.00
C LEU A 113 14.19 -0.21 29.48
N VAL A 114 14.32 -1.40 28.86
CA VAL A 114 14.28 -1.55 27.41
C VAL A 114 12.81 -1.50 26.97
N LYS A 115 12.56 -0.76 25.90
CA LYS A 115 11.25 -0.66 25.25
C LYS A 115 11.11 -1.72 24.16
N LYS A 116 12.14 -1.84 23.31
CA LYS A 116 12.21 -2.74 22.15
C LYS A 116 13.67 -2.84 21.70
N VAL A 117 14.06 -3.96 21.11
CA VAL A 117 15.28 -4.10 20.31
C VAL A 117 14.86 -4.30 18.87
N SER A 118 15.42 -3.54 17.93
CA SER A 118 15.08 -3.63 16.51
C SER A 118 16.35 -3.66 15.66
N PRO A 119 16.37 -4.36 14.52
CA PRO A 119 17.48 -4.24 13.59
C PRO A 119 17.64 -2.78 13.15
N GLN A 120 18.88 -2.29 13.15
CA GLN A 120 19.23 -1.03 12.50
C GLN A 120 18.97 -1.15 11.00
N ARG A 121 18.50 -0.09 10.33
CA ARG A 121 18.40 -0.06 8.87
C ARG A 121 19.27 1.05 8.27
N SER A 122 19.70 0.80 7.04
CA SER A 122 20.21 1.78 6.08
C SER A 122 19.11 2.11 5.08
N VAL A 123 19.13 3.33 4.55
CA VAL A 123 18.22 3.79 3.51
C VAL A 123 19.03 4.44 2.41
N GLU A 124 18.86 3.99 1.18
CA GLU A 124 19.50 4.57 0.01
C GLU A 124 18.46 5.24 -0.89
N ARG A 125 18.84 6.38 -1.48
CA ARG A 125 18.03 7.11 -2.45
C ARG A 125 18.77 7.24 -3.76
N ILE A 126 18.15 6.81 -4.86
CA ILE A 126 18.65 7.05 -6.20
C ILE A 126 17.95 8.29 -6.76
N LEU A 127 18.68 9.42 -6.86
CA LEU A 127 18.25 10.62 -7.62
C LEU A 127 18.72 10.52 -9.08
N ASN A 128 17.78 10.26 -9.99
CA ASN A 128 18.03 10.35 -11.43
C ASN A 128 17.54 11.71 -11.96
N TYR A 129 18.49 12.56 -12.38
CA TYR A 129 18.20 13.85 -13.01
C TYR A 129 17.97 13.70 -14.52
N ASN A 130 16.81 13.14 -14.89
CA ASN A 130 16.46 12.93 -16.29
C ASN A 130 16.15 14.26 -17.00
N GLN A 131 16.93 14.59 -18.04
CA GLN A 131 16.68 15.73 -18.93
C GLN A 131 15.48 15.46 -19.83
N THR A 132 14.30 15.82 -19.34
CA THR A 132 13.07 15.79 -20.14
C THR A 132 13.06 16.98 -21.11
N ARG A 133 12.77 16.70 -22.38
CA ARG A 133 12.54 17.71 -23.42
C ARG A 133 11.05 17.76 -23.76
N GLU A 134 10.28 18.51 -22.98
CA GLU A 134 8.88 18.76 -23.32
C GLU A 134 8.79 19.61 -24.60
N ARG A 135 8.21 19.02 -25.67
CA ARG A 135 7.90 19.75 -26.91
C ARG A 135 6.60 20.53 -26.73
N ILE A 136 6.70 21.77 -26.27
CA ILE A 136 5.55 22.67 -26.18
C ILE A 136 5.04 23.01 -27.59
N GLY A 137 3.80 22.61 -27.89
CA GLY A 137 3.08 23.03 -29.10
C GLY A 137 2.80 24.54 -29.07
N ARG A 138 2.65 25.18 -30.24
CA ARG A 138 2.56 26.64 -30.39
C ARG A 138 1.53 27.32 -29.46
N GLN A 139 2.00 27.84 -28.33
CA GLN A 139 1.38 28.94 -27.61
C GLN A 139 2.31 30.16 -27.64
N ILE A 140 1.72 31.35 -27.69
CA ILE A 140 2.46 32.60 -27.92
C ILE A 140 3.20 32.99 -26.63
N LEU A 141 4.53 32.91 -26.67
CA LEU A 141 5.42 33.18 -25.54
C LEU A 141 5.39 34.65 -25.09
N ARG A 142 4.59 34.93 -24.06
CA ARG A 142 4.90 35.92 -23.01
C ARG A 142 4.63 35.34 -21.61
N ALA A 143 5.10 34.12 -21.38
CA ALA A 143 5.21 33.59 -20.02
C ALA A 143 6.28 34.39 -19.26
N ILE A 144 5.86 35.41 -18.52
CA ILE A 144 6.65 35.97 -17.42
C ILE A 144 7.00 34.77 -16.51
N PRO A 145 8.26 34.58 -16.08
CA PRO A 145 8.60 33.45 -15.21
C PRO A 145 7.83 33.57 -13.88
N THR A 146 6.76 32.81 -13.75
CA THR A 146 5.83 32.88 -12.61
C THR A 146 6.45 32.23 -11.39
N GLN A 147 6.76 33.05 -10.39
CA GLN A 147 7.35 32.59 -9.15
C GLN A 147 6.26 32.06 -8.21
N ILE A 148 6.52 30.92 -7.56
CA ILE A 148 5.57 30.27 -6.62
C ILE A 148 5.12 31.20 -5.49
N THR A 149 5.97 32.14 -5.06
CA THR A 149 5.67 33.15 -4.04
C THR A 149 4.54 34.09 -4.45
N THR A 150 4.45 34.42 -5.74
CA THR A 150 3.39 35.27 -6.29
C THR A 150 2.13 34.45 -6.56
N MET A 151 2.28 33.22 -7.04
CA MET A 151 1.15 32.31 -7.28
C MET A 151 0.43 31.90 -6.00
N LEU A 152 1.16 31.74 -4.89
CA LEU A 152 0.60 31.49 -3.56
C LEU A 152 0.40 32.78 -2.74
N GLN A 153 0.51 33.95 -3.37
CA GLN A 153 0.24 35.28 -2.79
C GLN A 153 1.04 35.62 -1.51
N ALA A 154 2.18 34.96 -1.27
CA ALA A 154 3.04 35.20 -0.11
C ALA A 154 3.52 36.66 -0.01
N ASN A 155 3.64 37.36 -1.15
CA ASN A 155 3.97 38.78 -1.22
C ASN A 155 2.96 39.69 -0.50
N VAL A 156 1.71 39.26 -0.31
CA VAL A 156 0.70 40.00 0.47
C VAL A 156 1.10 39.99 1.95
N LEU A 157 1.45 38.82 2.49
CA LEU A 157 1.89 38.66 3.88
C LEU A 157 3.23 39.36 4.13
N TRP A 158 4.17 39.32 3.18
CA TRP A 158 5.43 40.08 3.27
C TRP A 158 5.17 41.59 3.36
N GLY A 159 4.19 42.10 2.62
CA GLY A 159 3.75 43.51 2.69
C GLY A 159 3.17 43.90 4.06
N MET A 160 2.72 42.92 4.85
CA MET A 160 2.27 43.09 6.23
C MET A 160 3.40 42.89 7.26
N GLY A 161 4.65 42.69 6.82
CA GLY A 161 5.80 42.40 7.69
C GLY A 161 5.90 40.96 8.18
N ILE A 162 5.06 40.05 7.66
CA ILE A 162 5.06 38.63 8.00
C ILE A 162 6.00 37.91 7.04
N THR A 163 7.17 37.46 7.51
CA THR A 163 8.24 36.90 6.64
C THR A 163 8.89 35.61 7.16
N GLY A 164 8.28 34.95 8.15
CA GLY A 164 8.84 33.76 8.82
C GLY A 164 9.63 34.07 10.10
N ALA A 165 9.81 35.34 10.44
CA ALA A 165 10.61 35.76 11.60
C ALA A 165 10.13 35.11 12.91
N GLY A 166 11.09 34.56 13.68
CA GLY A 166 10.84 33.90 14.96
C GLY A 166 10.49 32.41 14.87
N VAL A 167 10.22 31.88 13.68
CA VAL A 167 9.97 30.44 13.47
C VAL A 167 11.28 29.70 13.17
N LYS A 168 11.51 28.58 13.84
CA LYS A 168 12.62 27.66 13.56
C LYS A 168 12.19 26.58 12.58
N VAL A 169 12.89 26.50 11.45
CA VAL A 169 12.64 25.50 10.40
C VAL A 169 13.87 24.62 10.26
N ALA A 170 13.69 23.31 10.41
CA ALA A 170 14.73 22.32 10.13
C ALA A 170 14.53 21.67 8.75
N VAL A 171 15.63 21.57 8.01
CA VAL A 171 15.69 20.90 6.70
C VAL A 171 16.54 19.65 6.86
N PHE A 172 15.91 18.49 6.72
CA PHE A 172 16.54 17.17 6.79
C PHE A 172 16.83 16.70 5.37
N ASP A 173 18.08 16.82 4.94
CA ASP A 173 18.44 16.67 3.53
C ASP A 173 19.93 16.33 3.37
N THR A 174 20.46 16.57 2.18
CA THR A 174 21.87 16.50 1.76
C THR A 174 22.71 17.69 2.25
N GLY A 175 22.11 18.66 2.94
CA GLY A 175 22.82 19.78 3.57
C GLY A 175 22.55 21.13 2.91
N LEU A 176 23.50 22.07 3.04
CA LEU A 176 23.43 23.41 2.43
C LEU A 176 24.83 23.93 2.14
N ALA A 177 25.05 24.58 1.00
CA ALA A 177 26.31 25.25 0.67
C ALA A 177 26.67 26.41 1.65
N LYS A 178 27.89 26.36 2.20
CA LYS A 178 28.37 27.19 3.33
C LYS A 178 28.18 28.71 3.22
N SER A 179 28.36 29.27 2.03
CA SER A 179 28.40 30.72 1.80
C SER A 179 27.45 31.16 0.69
N HIS A 180 26.31 30.49 0.59
CA HIS A 180 25.34 30.74 -0.47
C HIS A 180 24.59 32.07 -0.27
N PRO A 181 24.61 33.01 -1.24
CA PRO A 181 24.22 34.42 -1.04
C PRO A 181 22.72 34.66 -0.87
N HIS A 182 21.88 33.63 -1.01
CA HIS A 182 20.43 33.76 -0.90
C HIS A 182 19.93 33.73 0.55
N PHE A 183 20.71 33.22 1.51
CA PHE A 183 20.25 32.96 2.87
C PHE A 183 20.76 34.00 3.86
N ARG A 184 19.85 34.60 4.64
CA ARG A 184 20.19 35.61 5.66
C ARG A 184 20.44 35.01 7.05
N ARG A 185 19.74 33.92 7.40
CA ARG A 185 19.59 33.45 8.79
C ARG A 185 19.80 31.93 8.95
N VAL A 186 20.89 31.42 8.39
CA VAL A 186 21.36 30.04 8.70
C VAL A 186 21.89 30.03 10.13
N LYS A 187 21.17 29.38 11.04
CA LYS A 187 21.51 29.32 12.47
C LYS A 187 22.57 28.29 12.77
N GLU A 188 22.38 27.10 12.21
CA GLU A 188 23.30 25.98 12.37
C GLU A 188 23.24 25.05 11.15
N ARG A 189 24.38 24.40 10.90
CA ARG A 189 24.54 23.30 9.95
C ARG A 189 25.17 22.16 10.74
N THR A 190 24.53 21.01 10.77
CA THR A 190 25.04 19.80 11.44
C THR A 190 25.12 18.65 10.45
N ASN A 191 26.05 17.73 10.67
CA ASN A 191 26.13 16.47 9.95
C ASN A 191 25.85 15.32 10.91
N TRP A 192 24.97 14.43 10.49
CA TRP A 192 24.62 13.19 11.20
C TRP A 192 25.22 11.96 10.54
N THR A 193 25.75 12.12 9.32
CA THR A 193 26.45 11.08 8.57
C THR A 193 27.89 10.87 9.03
N ASN A 194 28.51 9.76 8.64
CA ASN A 194 29.92 9.47 8.92
C ASN A 194 30.92 10.29 8.05
N GLU A 195 30.43 11.13 7.12
CA GLU A 195 31.31 12.00 6.34
C GLU A 195 31.84 13.21 7.15
N LYS A 196 32.90 13.85 6.67
CA LYS A 196 33.50 15.03 7.33
C LYS A 196 32.98 16.38 6.81
N SER A 197 32.05 16.38 5.85
CA SER A 197 31.52 17.59 5.21
C SER A 197 30.17 18.03 5.78
N LEU A 198 29.97 19.34 5.84
CA LEU A 198 28.66 19.98 6.06
C LEU A 198 28.06 20.53 4.76
N ASP A 199 28.86 20.59 3.69
CA ASP A 199 28.46 21.14 2.39
C ASP A 199 27.65 20.12 1.60
N ASP A 200 26.72 20.66 0.81
CA ASP A 200 25.80 19.91 -0.03
C ASP A 200 26.49 19.48 -1.33
N GLY A 201 26.96 18.24 -1.36
CA GLY A 201 27.56 17.62 -2.55
C GLY A 201 26.56 17.11 -3.59
N VAL A 202 25.27 17.06 -3.27
CA VAL A 202 24.21 16.49 -4.14
C VAL A 202 23.36 17.58 -4.80
N SER A 203 23.34 18.79 -4.22
CA SER A 203 22.59 20.00 -4.59
C SER A 203 21.10 20.05 -4.29
N HIS A 204 20.53 18.98 -3.75
CA HIS A 204 19.11 18.89 -3.40
C HIS A 204 18.77 19.75 -2.17
N GLY A 205 19.57 19.68 -1.10
CA GLY A 205 19.29 20.36 0.17
C GLY A 205 19.40 21.88 0.07
N THR A 206 20.33 22.38 -0.73
CA THR A 206 20.45 23.81 -1.05
C THR A 206 19.22 24.32 -1.82
N PHE A 207 18.67 23.52 -2.72
CA PHE A 207 17.44 23.85 -3.44
C PHE A 207 16.22 23.87 -2.51
N VAL A 208 16.05 22.82 -1.70
CA VAL A 208 14.96 22.67 -0.71
C VAL A 208 14.97 23.82 0.30
N ALA A 209 16.14 24.12 0.88
CA ALA A 209 16.34 25.30 1.73
C ALA A 209 15.98 26.60 1.01
N GLY A 210 16.33 26.72 -0.28
CA GLY A 210 16.03 27.87 -1.13
C GLY A 210 14.53 28.14 -1.29
N VAL A 211 13.74 27.09 -1.54
CA VAL A 211 12.27 27.18 -1.67
C VAL A 211 11.61 27.65 -0.36
N ILE A 212 12.19 27.28 0.79
CA ILE A 212 11.71 27.74 2.11
C ILE A 212 12.13 29.20 2.36
N ALA A 213 13.42 29.53 2.23
CA ALA A 213 14.00 30.72 2.86
C ALA A 213 14.97 31.54 1.98
N SER A 214 14.98 31.39 0.65
CA SER A 214 15.74 32.30 -0.21
C SER A 214 15.21 33.73 -0.07
N ALA A 215 16.11 34.68 0.18
CA ALA A 215 15.82 36.09 0.38
C ALA A 215 16.42 37.01 -0.69
N LYS A 216 17.01 36.42 -1.74
CA LYS A 216 17.58 37.09 -2.92
C LYS A 216 17.58 36.09 -4.07
N GLU A 217 16.95 36.42 -5.20
CA GLU A 217 16.78 35.55 -6.39
C GLU A 217 16.04 34.24 -6.08
N CYS A 218 15.07 33.83 -6.93
CA CYS A 218 14.18 32.67 -6.66
C CYS A 218 13.75 32.59 -5.17
N LEU A 219 13.17 33.70 -4.69
CA LEU A 219 12.76 33.89 -3.28
C LEU A 219 11.93 32.69 -2.80
N GLY A 220 12.22 32.23 -1.59
CA GLY A 220 11.41 31.27 -0.86
C GLY A 220 10.26 31.96 -0.13
N LEU A 221 9.35 31.18 0.43
CA LEU A 221 8.12 31.74 1.04
C LEU A 221 8.37 32.50 2.36
N ALA A 222 9.37 32.10 3.15
CA ALA A 222 9.62 32.59 4.49
C ALA A 222 11.11 32.99 4.69
N PRO A 223 11.55 34.13 4.11
CA PRO A 223 12.98 34.48 4.01
C PRO A 223 13.69 34.82 5.34
N ASP A 224 12.96 35.13 6.42
CA ASP A 224 13.56 35.55 7.69
C ASP A 224 13.39 34.53 8.84
N VAL A 225 13.08 33.26 8.53
CA VAL A 225 13.09 32.13 9.48
C VAL A 225 14.47 31.88 10.09
N GLU A 226 14.51 31.23 11.26
CA GLU A 226 15.74 30.66 11.80
C GLU A 226 15.96 29.28 11.16
N LEU A 227 16.94 29.17 10.25
CA LEU A 227 17.13 27.98 9.42
C LEU A 227 18.15 27.01 10.04
N HIS A 228 17.74 25.78 10.29
CA HIS A 228 18.55 24.69 10.82
C HIS A 228 18.74 23.64 9.72
N ILE A 229 19.98 23.35 9.33
CA ILE A 229 20.27 22.41 8.24
C ILE A 229 20.89 21.15 8.80
N TYR A 230 20.18 20.03 8.72
CA TYR A 230 20.63 18.75 9.24
C TYR A 230 20.93 17.85 8.04
N ARG A 231 22.23 17.67 7.76
CA ARG A 231 22.70 16.72 6.74
C ARG A 231 22.55 15.31 7.30
N VAL A 232 21.58 14.57 6.77
CA VAL A 232 21.28 13.18 7.16
C VAL A 232 21.57 12.18 6.03
N PHE A 233 21.79 12.64 4.81
CA PHE A 233 22.23 11.83 3.67
C PHE A 233 23.68 12.10 3.28
N THR A 234 24.42 11.05 2.91
CA THR A 234 25.78 11.13 2.34
C THR A 234 25.76 11.69 0.91
N ASN A 235 26.92 11.90 0.28
CA ASN A 235 26.98 12.26 -1.13
C ASN A 235 26.58 11.10 -2.05
N SER A 236 26.73 9.86 -1.59
CA SER A 236 26.13 8.67 -2.19
C SER A 236 24.66 8.47 -1.81
N GLN A 237 24.03 9.46 -1.15
CA GLN A 237 22.60 9.44 -0.81
C GLN A 237 22.15 8.27 0.09
N VAL A 238 23.07 7.77 0.91
CA VAL A 238 22.80 6.79 1.97
C VAL A 238 22.53 7.52 3.29
N SER A 239 21.58 7.02 4.05
CA SER A 239 21.26 7.38 5.44
C SER A 239 21.11 6.10 6.27
N TYR A 240 20.95 6.25 7.59
CA TYR A 240 20.60 5.16 8.50
C TYR A 240 19.53 5.60 9.49
N THR A 241 18.72 4.65 9.97
CA THR A 241 17.68 4.87 11.00
C THR A 241 18.25 5.63 12.19
N SER A 242 19.36 5.16 12.78
CA SER A 242 20.01 5.83 13.92
C SER A 242 20.37 7.30 13.68
N TRP A 243 20.73 7.70 12.44
CA TRP A 243 21.04 9.09 12.11
C TRP A 243 19.77 9.95 12.13
N PHE A 244 18.65 9.45 11.61
CA PHE A 244 17.36 10.10 11.76
C PHE A 244 16.97 10.21 13.24
N LEU A 245 17.11 9.13 14.03
CA LEU A 245 16.75 9.14 15.45
C LEU A 245 17.56 10.18 16.26
N ASP A 246 18.87 10.29 16.04
CA ASP A 246 19.69 11.30 16.72
C ASP A 246 19.36 12.73 16.25
N ALA A 247 19.15 12.93 14.94
CA ALA A 247 18.78 14.23 14.39
C ALA A 247 17.37 14.69 14.85
N PHE A 248 16.43 13.76 14.99
CA PHE A 248 15.09 13.98 15.52
C PHE A 248 15.13 14.30 17.03
N ASN A 249 15.87 13.53 17.83
CA ASN A 249 16.12 13.85 19.25
C ASN A 249 16.70 15.26 19.40
N TYR A 250 17.68 15.62 18.58
CA TYR A 250 18.28 16.96 18.57
C TYR A 250 17.29 18.04 18.15
N ALA A 251 16.42 17.80 17.17
CA ALA A 251 15.35 18.73 16.78
C ALA A 251 14.38 19.02 17.94
N ILE A 252 14.01 18.00 18.72
CA ILE A 252 13.18 18.13 19.93
C ILE A 252 13.90 19.03 20.95
N PHE A 253 15.16 18.74 21.31
CA PHE A 253 15.92 19.56 22.25
C PHE A 253 16.15 21.01 21.78
N LYS A 254 16.28 21.23 20.47
CA LYS A 254 16.39 22.57 19.88
C LYS A 254 15.07 23.33 19.81
N LYS A 255 13.94 22.66 20.08
CA LYS A 255 12.57 23.17 19.94
C LYS A 255 12.33 23.68 18.52
N ILE A 256 12.71 22.87 17.52
CA ILE A 256 12.36 23.12 16.12
C ILE A 256 10.83 23.16 16.01
N LYS A 257 10.29 24.11 15.23
CA LYS A 257 8.83 24.23 15.08
C LYS A 257 8.29 23.55 13.83
N VAL A 258 9.04 23.65 12.74
CA VAL A 258 8.70 23.10 11.42
C VAL A 258 9.86 22.22 10.97
N LEU A 259 9.57 20.99 10.54
CA LEU A 259 10.54 20.03 10.02
C LEU A 259 10.11 19.64 8.61
N ASN A 260 11.01 19.84 7.64
CA ASN A 260 10.80 19.40 6.26
C ASN A 260 11.69 18.20 5.93
N LEU A 261 11.06 17.11 5.48
CA LEU A 261 11.71 15.90 4.98
C LEU A 261 11.29 15.65 3.53
N SER A 262 12.02 16.25 2.59
CA SER A 262 11.75 16.17 1.14
C SER A 262 12.18 14.86 0.49
N ILE A 263 12.65 13.90 1.28
CA ILE A 263 13.36 12.69 0.84
C ILE A 263 12.64 11.41 1.32
N GLY A 264 11.42 11.50 1.85
CA GLY A 264 10.81 10.33 2.51
C GLY A 264 11.71 9.80 3.64
N GLY A 265 11.54 8.54 4.02
CA GLY A 265 12.34 7.88 5.04
C GLY A 265 12.33 6.35 4.89
N PRO A 266 12.83 5.62 5.91
CA PRO A 266 12.58 4.20 6.04
C PRO A 266 11.10 3.86 5.88
N ASP A 267 10.80 2.65 5.41
CA ASP A 267 9.45 2.12 5.32
C ASP A 267 8.76 2.00 6.69
N PHE A 268 7.43 1.80 6.69
CA PHE A 268 6.62 1.77 7.90
C PHE A 268 6.92 0.59 8.85
N LEU A 269 7.69 -0.43 8.44
CA LEU A 269 8.17 -1.50 9.33
C LEU A 269 9.43 -1.11 10.12
N ASP A 270 10.09 0.02 9.79
CA ASP A 270 11.10 0.62 10.66
C ASP A 270 10.42 1.29 11.86
N HIS A 271 9.92 0.46 12.78
CA HIS A 271 9.23 0.91 13.99
C HIS A 271 10.04 1.95 14.79
N PRO A 272 11.38 1.84 14.97
CA PRO A 272 12.17 2.91 15.56
C PRO A 272 11.97 4.28 14.88
N PHE A 273 12.01 4.34 13.55
CA PHE A 273 11.78 5.57 12.79
C PHE A 273 10.34 6.09 12.96
N VAL A 274 9.34 5.24 12.76
CA VAL A 274 7.92 5.60 12.88
C VAL A 274 7.58 6.10 14.28
N ASP A 275 8.01 5.39 15.34
CA ASP A 275 7.81 5.80 16.73
C ASP A 275 8.43 7.18 17.01
N LYS A 276 9.57 7.50 16.39
CA LYS A 276 10.24 8.79 16.56
C LYS A 276 9.56 9.92 15.79
N VAL A 277 8.94 9.64 14.64
CA VAL A 277 8.08 10.60 13.92
C VAL A 277 6.86 10.95 14.77
N LEU A 278 6.23 9.96 15.41
CA LEU A 278 5.14 10.21 16.36
C LEU A 278 5.62 11.02 17.58
N GLU A 279 6.80 10.72 18.13
CA GLU A 279 7.36 11.48 19.25
C GLU A 279 7.72 12.94 18.89
N LEU A 280 8.24 13.19 17.69
CA LEU A 280 8.43 14.56 17.16
C LEU A 280 7.11 15.33 17.16
N SER A 281 6.06 14.70 16.64
CA SER A 281 4.71 15.26 16.60
C SER A 281 4.20 15.55 18.01
N ALA A 282 4.34 14.61 18.96
CA ALA A 282 4.01 14.81 20.38
C ALA A 282 4.73 16.04 20.99
N ASN A 283 5.98 16.28 20.61
CA ASN A 283 6.79 17.44 21.00
C ASN A 283 6.43 18.75 20.23
N LYS A 284 5.25 18.80 19.59
CA LYS A 284 4.68 19.95 18.88
C LYS A 284 5.48 20.40 17.65
N VAL A 285 6.32 19.52 17.08
CA VAL A 285 7.06 19.71 15.82
C VAL A 285 6.16 19.39 14.64
N ILE A 286 5.88 20.37 13.78
CA ILE A 286 5.08 20.16 12.57
C ILE A 286 5.97 19.53 11.50
N MET A 287 5.70 18.27 11.15
CA MET A 287 6.44 17.55 10.11
C MET A 287 5.71 17.62 8.76
N ILE A 288 6.44 18.06 7.74
CA ILE A 288 6.01 18.09 6.34
C ILE A 288 6.90 17.13 5.56
N SER A 289 6.29 16.25 4.76
CA SER A 289 6.99 15.29 3.91
C SER A 289 6.41 15.28 2.50
N ALA A 290 7.29 14.99 1.54
CA ALA A 290 6.88 14.59 0.19
C ALA A 290 6.05 13.29 0.26
N ILE A 291 5.05 13.15 -0.62
CA ILE A 291 4.20 11.94 -0.68
C ILE A 291 4.78 10.81 -1.56
N GLY A 292 5.76 11.11 -2.43
CA GLY A 292 6.36 10.15 -3.38
C GLY A 292 6.34 10.66 -4.83
N ASN A 293 7.13 10.03 -5.71
CA ASN A 293 7.32 10.46 -7.11
C ASN A 293 6.93 9.37 -8.14
N ASP A 294 6.21 8.37 -7.70
CA ASP A 294 5.97 7.11 -8.40
C ASP A 294 4.58 7.08 -9.09
N GLY A 295 3.96 8.26 -9.22
CA GLY A 295 2.72 8.47 -9.97
C GLY A 295 2.90 8.33 -11.49
N PRO A 296 1.81 8.24 -12.27
CA PRO A 296 0.43 8.61 -11.89
C PRO A 296 -0.41 7.44 -11.35
N LEU A 297 0.21 6.28 -11.14
CA LEU A 297 -0.48 5.07 -10.70
C LEU A 297 -0.89 5.18 -9.21
N PHE A 298 -1.95 4.46 -8.84
CA PHE A 298 -2.47 4.45 -7.47
C PHE A 298 -1.74 3.42 -6.60
N GLY A 299 -1.69 3.66 -5.29
CA GLY A 299 -0.96 2.81 -4.34
C GLY A 299 0.54 3.10 -4.32
N THR A 300 0.93 4.36 -4.51
CA THR A 300 2.32 4.78 -4.77
C THR A 300 2.89 5.69 -3.66
N LEU A 301 2.25 5.72 -2.48
CA LEU A 301 2.59 6.62 -1.38
C LEU A 301 3.83 6.15 -0.61
N ASN A 302 4.72 7.08 -0.27
CA ASN A 302 5.97 6.79 0.44
C ASN A 302 5.94 7.30 1.91
N ASN A 303 6.59 6.55 2.80
CA ASN A 303 6.75 6.94 4.21
C ASN A 303 7.79 8.07 4.36
N PRO A 304 7.65 8.99 5.33
CA PRO A 304 6.54 9.15 6.29
C PRO A 304 5.40 10.06 5.79
N GLY A 305 5.34 10.40 4.49
CA GLY A 305 4.28 11.24 3.93
C GLY A 305 2.88 10.64 4.07
N ASP A 306 2.79 9.32 4.16
CA ASP A 306 1.56 8.55 4.38
C ASP A 306 1.07 8.53 5.85
N GLN A 307 1.90 8.92 6.82
CA GLN A 307 1.54 8.86 8.25
C GLN A 307 0.48 9.91 8.65
N SER A 308 -0.37 9.56 9.63
CA SER A 308 -1.52 10.38 10.07
C SER A 308 -1.15 11.78 10.56
N ASP A 309 -0.11 11.88 11.38
CA ASP A 309 0.35 13.13 12.02
C ASP A 309 1.24 13.99 11.11
N VAL A 310 1.75 13.41 10.02
CA VAL A 310 2.59 14.10 9.03
C VAL A 310 1.69 14.78 7.99
N ILE A 311 2.10 15.97 7.55
CA ILE A 311 1.49 16.66 6.40
C ILE A 311 2.18 16.13 5.14
N GLY A 312 1.51 15.19 4.47
CA GLY A 312 1.94 14.56 3.22
C GLY A 312 1.52 15.39 2.01
N VAL A 313 2.50 15.82 1.20
CA VAL A 313 2.32 16.83 0.15
C VAL A 313 2.50 16.23 -1.24
N GLY A 314 1.44 16.31 -2.06
CA GLY A 314 1.50 16.01 -3.49
C GLY A 314 1.85 17.23 -4.36
N GLY A 315 2.24 16.97 -5.61
CA GLY A 315 2.76 17.98 -6.53
C GLY A 315 1.79 18.32 -7.68
N ILE A 316 1.63 19.61 -7.97
CA ILE A 316 0.90 20.12 -9.15
C ILE A 316 1.82 20.91 -10.10
N ASN A 317 1.36 21.11 -11.33
CA ASN A 317 1.98 22.03 -12.30
C ASN A 317 1.38 23.45 -12.24
N PHE A 318 1.93 24.37 -13.03
CA PHE A 318 1.44 25.75 -13.09
C PHE A 318 0.07 25.90 -13.76
N GLU A 319 -0.41 24.84 -14.44
CA GLU A 319 -1.75 24.71 -15.00
C GLU A 319 -2.78 24.16 -13.98
N HIS A 320 -2.42 24.08 -12.70
CA HIS A 320 -3.25 23.58 -11.60
C HIS A 320 -3.74 22.13 -11.75
N LYS A 321 -2.97 21.27 -12.43
CA LYS A 321 -3.22 19.82 -12.53
C LYS A 321 -2.25 19.05 -11.66
N VAL A 322 -2.74 17.98 -11.02
CA VAL A 322 -1.88 17.02 -10.31
C VAL A 322 -0.82 16.50 -11.29
N ALA A 323 0.45 16.70 -10.94
CA ALA A 323 1.58 16.36 -11.80
C ALA A 323 1.67 14.85 -11.98
N LYS A 324 2.07 14.36 -13.17
CA LYS A 324 2.11 12.92 -13.46
C LYS A 324 2.93 12.14 -12.43
N PHE A 325 4.13 12.61 -12.11
CA PHE A 325 5.00 11.99 -11.10
C PHE A 325 4.39 11.97 -9.69
N SER A 326 3.41 12.82 -9.35
CA SER A 326 2.93 12.87 -7.96
C SER A 326 2.27 11.54 -7.60
N SER A 327 2.86 10.85 -6.62
CA SER A 327 2.26 9.66 -6.00
C SER A 327 0.87 9.97 -5.45
N ARG A 328 0.02 8.94 -5.47
CA ARG A 328 -1.43 9.04 -5.18
C ARG A 328 -2.05 7.70 -4.83
N GLY A 329 -3.32 7.72 -4.48
CA GLY A 329 -4.05 6.56 -4.00
C GLY A 329 -4.13 6.53 -2.48
N MET A 330 -4.65 5.43 -1.97
CA MET A 330 -4.81 5.18 -0.54
C MET A 330 -3.55 4.55 0.07
N THR A 331 -3.46 4.56 1.41
CA THR A 331 -2.37 3.91 2.15
C THR A 331 -2.34 2.39 1.93
N THR A 332 -1.30 1.89 1.25
CA THR A 332 -1.20 0.49 0.80
C THR A 332 -1.11 -0.51 1.96
N TRP A 333 -0.46 -0.14 3.06
CA TRP A 333 -0.30 -0.99 4.23
C TRP A 333 -1.61 -1.26 5.02
N GLU A 334 -2.70 -0.60 4.64
CA GLU A 334 -4.05 -0.75 5.20
C GLU A 334 -5.03 -1.45 4.22
N LEU A 335 -4.63 -1.68 2.96
CA LEU A 335 -5.47 -2.27 1.92
C LEU A 335 -5.97 -3.71 2.20
N PRO A 336 -5.18 -4.61 2.83
CA PRO A 336 -5.68 -5.95 3.19
C PRO A 336 -6.93 -5.93 4.08
N TRP A 337 -7.20 -4.81 4.77
CA TRP A 337 -8.29 -4.66 5.72
C TRP A 337 -9.38 -3.65 5.27
N GLY A 338 -9.24 -3.05 4.08
CA GLY A 338 -10.21 -2.05 3.60
C GLY A 338 -9.70 -1.21 2.43
N TYR A 339 -10.23 0.01 2.32
CA TYR A 339 -9.98 0.91 1.18
C TYR A 339 -8.79 1.86 1.45
N GLY A 340 -7.93 1.53 2.42
CA GLY A 340 -6.86 2.40 2.94
C GLY A 340 -7.37 3.75 3.47
N ARG A 341 -6.47 4.69 3.79
CA ARG A 341 -6.79 6.05 4.25
C ARG A 341 -6.45 7.13 3.23
N LEU A 342 -7.15 8.26 3.36
CA LEU A 342 -7.03 9.44 2.51
C LEU A 342 -5.64 10.08 2.62
N LYS A 343 -4.90 10.03 1.51
CA LYS A 343 -3.65 10.75 1.25
C LYS A 343 -3.58 11.11 -0.26
N PRO A 344 -2.75 12.09 -0.70
CA PRO A 344 -2.03 13.09 0.12
C PRO A 344 -3.00 13.93 0.97
N ASP A 345 -2.49 14.74 1.91
CA ASP A 345 -3.36 15.62 2.70
C ASP A 345 -3.77 16.87 1.90
N ILE A 346 -2.80 17.45 1.18
CA ILE A 346 -2.95 18.60 0.28
C ILE A 346 -1.95 18.49 -0.89
N VAL A 347 -2.15 19.31 -1.91
CA VAL A 347 -1.20 19.47 -3.02
C VAL A 347 -0.73 20.91 -3.20
N THR A 348 0.47 21.10 -3.77
CA THR A 348 0.97 22.44 -4.14
C THR A 348 1.98 22.35 -5.29
N PHE A 349 2.45 23.50 -5.79
CA PHE A 349 3.35 23.57 -6.94
C PHE A 349 4.61 22.73 -6.71
N GLY A 350 4.77 21.68 -7.51
CA GLY A 350 5.90 20.75 -7.48
C GLY A 350 6.58 20.57 -8.83
N SER A 351 6.02 21.11 -9.93
CA SER A 351 6.62 21.03 -11.26
C SER A 351 7.35 22.32 -11.64
N GLN A 352 8.57 22.21 -12.17
CA GLN A 352 9.42 23.29 -12.71
C GLN A 352 9.71 24.47 -11.75
N VAL A 353 9.51 24.28 -10.44
CA VAL A 353 9.68 25.31 -9.41
C VAL A 353 11.13 25.78 -9.35
N LYS A 354 11.32 27.10 -9.26
CA LYS A 354 12.65 27.73 -9.13
C LYS A 354 13.10 27.77 -7.68
N GLY A 355 14.31 27.29 -7.43
CA GLY A 355 14.98 27.31 -6.12
C GLY A 355 16.48 27.55 -6.27
N SER A 356 17.18 27.61 -5.13
CA SER A 356 18.61 27.96 -5.08
C SER A 356 19.49 26.84 -5.66
N ASN A 357 20.62 27.20 -6.27
CA ASN A 357 21.60 26.25 -6.81
C ASN A 357 22.92 26.30 -6.02
N VAL A 358 23.61 25.19 -5.82
CA VAL A 358 24.82 25.11 -4.94
C VAL A 358 25.89 26.17 -5.26
N HIS A 359 26.10 26.46 -6.55
CA HIS A 359 27.10 27.44 -7.01
C HIS A 359 26.56 28.88 -7.14
N GLY A 360 25.39 29.17 -6.59
CA GLY A 360 24.72 30.47 -6.71
C GLY A 360 23.67 30.51 -7.84
N GLY A 361 22.79 31.50 -7.76
CA GLY A 361 21.70 31.68 -8.71
C GLY A 361 20.61 30.62 -8.54
N CYS A 362 19.80 30.43 -9.60
CA CYS A 362 18.57 29.65 -9.54
C CYS A 362 18.57 28.48 -10.52
N ARG A 363 18.00 27.35 -10.09
CA ARG A 363 17.68 26.17 -10.91
C ARG A 363 16.19 25.85 -10.82
N SER A 364 15.65 25.12 -11.79
CA SER A 364 14.29 24.58 -11.77
C SER A 364 14.32 23.07 -11.61
N LEU A 365 13.49 22.54 -10.71
CA LEU A 365 13.31 21.10 -10.49
C LEU A 365 11.81 20.73 -10.45
N SER A 366 11.54 19.44 -10.63
CA SER A 366 10.19 18.87 -10.53
C SER A 366 10.18 17.63 -9.64
N GLY A 367 9.28 17.58 -8.65
CA GLY A 367 9.10 16.46 -7.73
C GLY A 367 8.19 16.82 -6.53
N THR A 368 7.69 15.85 -5.79
CA THR A 368 7.01 16.10 -4.50
C THR A 368 8.02 16.48 -3.40
N SER A 369 9.29 16.07 -3.58
CA SER A 369 10.49 16.63 -2.96
C SER A 369 10.55 18.16 -3.04
N VAL A 370 9.99 18.74 -4.10
CA VAL A 370 9.93 20.17 -4.39
C VAL A 370 8.65 20.82 -3.87
N ALA A 371 7.52 20.08 -3.82
CA ALA A 371 6.26 20.56 -3.25
C ALA A 371 6.29 20.63 -1.70
N SER A 372 6.91 19.66 -1.03
CA SER A 372 7.08 19.63 0.44
C SER A 372 7.65 20.94 1.03
N PRO A 373 8.78 21.50 0.53
CA PRO A 373 9.37 22.73 1.06
C PRO A 373 8.53 23.98 0.76
N VAL A 374 7.67 23.95 -0.26
CA VAL A 374 6.67 25.01 -0.48
C VAL A 374 5.69 25.05 0.69
N VAL A 375 5.16 23.89 1.12
CA VAL A 375 4.29 23.81 2.30
C VAL A 375 5.06 24.15 3.58
N ALA A 376 6.28 23.66 3.77
CA ALA A 376 7.08 24.00 4.95
C ALA A 376 7.37 25.50 5.07
N GLY A 377 7.68 26.17 3.95
CA GLY A 377 7.81 27.62 3.87
C GLY A 377 6.49 28.35 4.17
N ALA A 378 5.37 27.85 3.65
CA ALA A 378 4.04 28.43 3.90
C ALA A 378 3.64 28.31 5.38
N VAL A 379 3.84 27.14 6.00
CA VAL A 379 3.60 26.90 7.43
C VAL A 379 4.45 27.85 8.28
N ALA A 380 5.73 28.04 7.95
CA ALA A 380 6.58 28.96 8.68
C ALA A 380 6.16 30.43 8.50
N LEU A 381 5.74 30.83 7.30
CA LEU A 381 5.19 32.15 7.01
C LEU A 381 3.92 32.41 7.83
N ILE A 382 2.93 31.52 7.73
CA ILE A 382 1.64 31.59 8.44
C ILE A 382 1.86 31.61 9.96
N ALA A 383 2.68 30.71 10.51
CA ALA A 383 2.97 30.67 11.94
C ALA A 383 3.65 31.94 12.46
N SER A 384 4.48 32.60 11.65
CA SER A 384 5.09 33.90 12.01
C SER A 384 4.11 35.06 12.02
N GLY A 385 2.97 34.95 11.32
CA GLY A 385 1.91 35.96 11.34
C GLY A 385 1.02 35.89 12.58
N ALA A 386 1.02 34.76 13.29
CA ALA A 386 0.13 34.46 14.40
C ALA A 386 0.88 34.25 15.72
N LEU A 387 1.88 35.11 16.02
CA LEU A 387 2.76 34.96 17.19
C LEU A 387 1.98 34.89 18.53
N SER A 388 0.85 35.60 18.65
CA SER A 388 -0.04 35.55 19.83
C SER A 388 -0.75 34.20 20.02
N LYS A 389 -0.79 33.35 18.99
CA LYS A 389 -1.44 32.04 18.96
C LYS A 389 -0.44 30.87 18.95
N LEU A 390 0.87 31.10 19.08
CA LEU A 390 1.93 30.08 18.99
C LEU A 390 1.69 28.82 19.86
N ASN A 391 1.09 28.99 21.04
CA ASN A 391 0.78 27.88 21.96
C ASN A 391 -0.33 26.94 21.44
N LEU A 392 -1.20 27.42 20.54
CA LEU A 392 -2.26 26.64 19.90
C LEU A 392 -1.78 25.97 18.60
N ILE A 393 -0.66 26.41 18.04
CA ILE A 393 -0.06 25.83 16.84
C ILE A 393 0.59 24.49 17.24
N ASN A 394 0.06 23.39 16.74
CA ASN A 394 0.54 22.02 16.90
C ASN A 394 0.39 21.28 15.54
N PRO A 395 0.90 20.05 15.38
CA PRO A 395 0.85 19.32 14.11
C PRO A 395 -0.56 19.18 13.55
N SER A 396 -1.50 18.77 14.39
CA SER A 396 -2.91 18.62 14.02
C SER A 396 -3.58 19.97 13.73
N SER A 397 -3.46 20.98 14.59
CA SER A 397 -4.11 22.28 14.34
C SER A 397 -3.62 22.95 13.06
N MET A 398 -2.32 22.88 12.76
CA MET A 398 -1.79 23.34 11.47
C MET A 398 -2.35 22.50 10.31
N LYS A 399 -2.36 21.18 10.43
CA LYS A 399 -2.91 20.28 9.40
C LYS A 399 -4.39 20.55 9.11
N GLN A 400 -5.21 20.73 10.16
CA GLN A 400 -6.61 21.15 10.06
C GLN A 400 -6.76 22.47 9.29
N ILE A 401 -5.97 23.48 9.64
CA ILE A 401 -6.00 24.82 9.00
C ILE A 401 -5.63 24.75 7.52
N LEU A 402 -4.64 23.94 7.14
CA LEU A 402 -4.25 23.78 5.75
C LEU A 402 -5.30 23.02 4.92
N MET A 403 -5.94 22.00 5.50
CA MET A 403 -6.98 21.22 4.83
C MET A 403 -8.28 22.01 4.67
N GLU A 404 -8.80 22.64 5.74
CA GLU A 404 -9.96 23.54 5.67
C GLU A 404 -9.67 24.77 4.78
N GLY A 405 -8.40 25.19 4.73
CA GLY A 405 -7.89 26.24 3.87
C GLY A 405 -7.83 25.88 2.40
N ALA A 406 -7.66 24.61 2.03
CA ALA A 406 -7.38 24.19 0.66
C ALA A 406 -8.49 24.52 -0.36
N GLU A 407 -8.10 24.58 -1.63
CA GLU A 407 -8.96 24.78 -2.81
C GLU A 407 -8.98 23.49 -3.64
N ARG A 408 -10.13 22.80 -3.68
CA ARG A 408 -10.29 21.58 -4.49
C ARG A 408 -10.10 21.89 -5.97
N LEU A 409 -9.24 21.11 -6.62
CA LEU A 409 -9.03 21.10 -8.06
C LEU A 409 -10.20 20.37 -8.75
N PRO A 410 -10.66 20.84 -9.92
CA PRO A 410 -11.63 20.11 -10.73
C PRO A 410 -11.02 18.81 -11.28
N ASP A 411 -11.88 17.86 -11.65
CA ASP A 411 -11.54 16.60 -12.34
C ASP A 411 -10.57 15.65 -11.59
N ASN A 412 -10.25 15.93 -10.32
CA ASN A 412 -9.43 15.06 -9.46
C ASN A 412 -10.23 14.56 -8.25
N ASN A 413 -10.05 13.28 -7.88
CA ASN A 413 -10.66 12.73 -6.67
C ASN A 413 -9.77 12.90 -5.43
N MET A 414 -10.32 12.68 -4.24
CA MET A 414 -9.63 12.93 -2.97
C MET A 414 -8.31 12.18 -2.82
N PHE A 415 -8.16 10.98 -3.38
CA PHE A 415 -6.90 10.23 -3.32
C PHE A 415 -5.84 10.73 -4.31
N GLU A 416 -6.15 11.68 -5.18
CA GLU A 416 -5.18 12.35 -6.06
C GLU A 416 -4.71 13.71 -5.52
N GLN A 417 -5.60 14.45 -4.86
CA GLN A 417 -5.38 15.84 -4.47
C GLN A 417 -5.48 16.11 -2.96
N GLY A 418 -5.86 15.12 -2.15
CA GLY A 418 -6.25 15.35 -0.77
C GLY A 418 -7.43 16.32 -0.68
N HIS A 419 -7.35 17.25 0.27
CA HIS A 419 -8.31 18.36 0.41
C HIS A 419 -8.15 19.46 -0.66
N GLY A 420 -7.09 19.38 -1.49
CA GLY A 420 -6.87 20.26 -2.63
C GLY A 420 -5.57 21.08 -2.56
N LYS A 421 -5.51 22.13 -3.39
CA LYS A 421 -4.39 23.04 -3.52
C LYS A 421 -4.26 23.94 -2.29
N LEU A 422 -3.02 24.10 -1.79
CA LEU A 422 -2.68 25.06 -0.74
C LEU A 422 -3.13 26.50 -1.06
N ASP A 423 -3.92 27.10 -0.16
CA ASP A 423 -4.19 28.56 -0.10
C ASP A 423 -3.58 29.14 1.19
N ILE A 424 -2.58 30.00 1.03
CA ILE A 424 -1.85 30.62 2.15
C ILE A 424 -2.69 31.69 2.85
N LEU A 425 -3.49 32.46 2.13
CA LEU A 425 -4.25 33.58 2.70
C LEU A 425 -5.45 33.07 3.48
N LYS A 426 -6.19 32.09 2.94
CA LYS A 426 -7.29 31.43 3.63
C LYS A 426 -6.80 30.66 4.86
N SER A 427 -5.67 29.96 4.77
CA SER A 427 -5.04 29.30 5.93
C SER A 427 -4.59 30.31 7.01
N MET A 428 -4.03 31.47 6.61
CA MET A 428 -3.66 32.52 7.54
C MET A 428 -4.89 33.12 8.25
N GLN A 429 -5.98 33.37 7.53
CA GLN A 429 -7.25 33.84 8.11
C GLN A 429 -7.81 32.83 9.11
N LEU A 430 -7.85 31.55 8.74
CA LEU A 430 -8.31 30.46 9.61
C LEU A 430 -7.48 30.38 10.90
N LEU A 431 -6.15 30.49 10.82
CA LEU A 431 -5.27 30.46 12.00
C LEU A 431 -5.53 31.63 12.97
N LEU A 432 -5.75 32.85 12.45
CA LEU A 432 -6.05 34.00 13.31
C LEU A 432 -7.34 33.80 14.13
N THR A 433 -8.36 33.19 13.52
CA THR A 433 -9.62 32.84 14.17
C THR A 433 -9.65 31.45 14.81
N TYR A 434 -8.54 30.70 14.80
CA TYR A 434 -8.53 29.30 15.20
C TYR A 434 -8.78 29.14 16.71
N GLU A 435 -9.67 28.22 17.02
CA GLU A 435 -9.93 27.67 18.35
C GLU A 435 -9.68 26.16 18.31
N PRO A 436 -9.06 25.56 19.36
CA PRO A 436 -8.73 24.14 19.37
C PRO A 436 -9.98 23.25 19.22
N LYS A 437 -9.99 22.38 18.21
CA LYS A 437 -11.15 21.54 17.86
C LYS A 437 -10.74 20.14 17.41
N ILE A 438 -11.70 19.22 17.43
CA ILE A 438 -11.63 17.96 16.70
C ILE A 438 -12.12 18.20 15.26
N THR A 439 -11.50 17.55 14.28
CA THR A 439 -12.04 17.43 12.90
C THR A 439 -11.81 16.02 12.36
N LEU A 440 -12.42 15.72 11.21
CA LEU A 440 -12.35 14.43 10.53
C LEU A 440 -11.73 14.60 9.13
N SER A 441 -11.01 13.59 8.64
CA SER A 441 -10.44 13.55 7.29
C SER A 441 -10.65 12.17 6.66
N PRO A 442 -11.55 12.03 5.66
CA PRO A 442 -12.46 13.05 5.12
C PRO A 442 -13.49 13.55 6.16
N GLU A 443 -14.09 14.72 5.92
CA GLU A 443 -15.07 15.33 6.84
C GLU A 443 -16.46 14.66 6.80
N TYR A 444 -16.78 14.00 5.68
CA TYR A 444 -18.04 13.33 5.40
C TYR A 444 -17.82 12.19 4.40
N LEU A 445 -18.83 11.36 4.16
CA LEU A 445 -18.87 10.41 3.05
C LEU A 445 -20.11 10.65 2.19
N ASP A 446 -19.91 11.08 0.93
CA ASP A 446 -20.99 11.25 -0.06
C ASP A 446 -20.70 10.47 -1.34
N THR A 447 -21.37 9.32 -1.48
CA THR A 447 -21.26 8.44 -2.66
C THR A 447 -21.80 9.05 -3.95
N THR A 448 -22.44 10.23 -3.91
CA THR A 448 -22.91 10.93 -5.11
C THR A 448 -21.87 11.90 -5.70
N GLU A 449 -20.75 12.14 -5.01
CA GLU A 449 -19.69 13.04 -5.47
C GLU A 449 -18.54 12.29 -6.16
N SER A 450 -18.13 12.71 -7.36
CA SER A 450 -16.94 12.15 -8.05
C SER A 450 -15.65 12.33 -7.24
N TYR A 451 -15.58 13.36 -6.40
CA TYR A 451 -14.50 13.59 -5.43
C TYR A 451 -14.29 12.40 -4.47
N MET A 452 -15.37 11.69 -4.11
CA MET A 452 -15.36 10.56 -3.17
C MET A 452 -15.08 9.19 -3.83
N TRP A 453 -14.50 9.15 -5.03
CA TRP A 453 -14.03 7.89 -5.62
C TRP A 453 -13.07 7.15 -4.65
N PRO A 454 -13.16 5.81 -4.48
CA PRO A 454 -13.99 4.87 -5.23
C PRO A 454 -15.41 4.67 -4.68
N TYR A 455 -15.78 5.30 -3.57
CA TYR A 455 -17.11 5.15 -2.97
C TYR A 455 -18.26 5.66 -3.84
N SER A 456 -17.96 6.46 -4.88
CA SER A 456 -18.93 6.96 -5.85
C SER A 456 -19.01 6.17 -7.17
N SER A 457 -18.13 5.19 -7.43
CA SER A 457 -18.18 4.39 -8.67
C SER A 457 -19.15 3.19 -8.62
N GLN A 458 -19.68 2.86 -7.44
CA GLN A 458 -20.66 1.78 -7.25
C GLN A 458 -21.67 2.10 -6.13
N PRO A 459 -22.99 2.06 -6.39
CA PRO A 459 -24.00 2.08 -5.34
C PRO A 459 -24.09 0.71 -4.64
N ILE A 460 -24.51 0.71 -3.38
CA ILE A 460 -24.68 -0.53 -2.59
C ILE A 460 -26.10 -1.08 -2.68
N TYR A 461 -26.25 -2.35 -2.29
CA TYR A 461 -27.51 -3.09 -2.35
C TYR A 461 -27.60 -4.10 -1.20
N TYR A 462 -28.79 -4.63 -0.91
CA TYR A 462 -28.94 -5.63 0.15
C TYR A 462 -28.16 -6.92 -0.17
N GLY A 463 -27.33 -7.38 0.76
CA GLY A 463 -26.48 -8.57 0.59
C GLY A 463 -25.12 -8.33 -0.07
N SER A 464 -24.77 -7.08 -0.43
CA SER A 464 -23.40 -6.73 -0.84
C SER A 464 -22.42 -6.82 0.34
N MET A 465 -21.11 -6.93 0.05
CA MET A 465 -20.09 -6.78 1.10
C MET A 465 -20.10 -5.35 1.70
N PRO A 466 -19.62 -5.16 2.95
CA PRO A 466 -19.53 -3.84 3.56
C PRO A 466 -18.50 -2.94 2.87
N ILE A 467 -18.96 -1.77 2.40
CA ILE A 467 -18.06 -0.65 2.10
C ILE A 467 -17.44 -0.19 3.41
N ILE A 468 -16.12 0.02 3.40
CA ILE A 468 -15.36 0.59 4.53
C ILE A 468 -14.82 1.95 4.12
N ALA A 469 -15.17 2.99 4.87
CA ALA A 469 -14.51 4.29 4.77
C ALA A 469 -13.65 4.54 6.02
N ASN A 470 -12.32 4.59 5.83
CA ASN A 470 -11.39 4.93 6.90
C ASN A 470 -11.25 6.45 7.03
N VAL A 471 -11.43 6.95 8.25
CA VAL A 471 -11.42 8.37 8.60
C VAL A 471 -10.33 8.62 9.63
N THR A 472 -9.45 9.59 9.35
CA THR A 472 -8.49 10.10 10.34
C THR A 472 -9.19 11.13 11.23
N ILE A 473 -9.16 10.91 12.54
CA ILE A 473 -9.65 11.88 13.54
C ILE A 473 -8.47 12.77 13.91
N LEU A 474 -8.59 14.08 13.75
CA LEU A 474 -7.54 15.04 14.10
C LEU A 474 -7.91 15.77 15.40
N ASN A 475 -7.08 15.62 16.43
CA ASN A 475 -7.22 16.29 17.72
C ASN A 475 -6.38 17.58 17.74
N GLY A 476 -7.02 18.73 17.60
CA GLY A 476 -6.35 20.03 17.68
C GLY A 476 -6.20 20.57 19.10
N ILE A 477 -6.73 19.86 20.12
CA ILE A 477 -6.92 20.31 21.51
C ILE A 477 -5.75 19.90 22.40
N ALA A 478 -5.39 18.61 22.40
CA ALA A 478 -4.39 18.04 23.32
C ALA A 478 -3.61 16.89 22.66
N VAL A 479 -2.45 16.53 23.24
CA VAL A 479 -1.61 15.43 22.75
C VAL A 479 -2.27 14.06 22.95
N THR A 480 -3.22 13.97 23.86
CA THR A 480 -4.05 12.77 24.07
C THR A 480 -5.52 13.13 23.96
N GLY A 481 -6.29 12.21 23.38
CA GLY A 481 -7.74 12.19 23.49
C GLY A 481 -8.22 10.76 23.68
N VAL A 482 -9.41 10.59 24.24
CA VAL A 482 -10.06 9.29 24.42
C VAL A 482 -11.46 9.36 23.84
N ILE A 483 -11.82 8.39 22.99
CA ILE A 483 -13.21 8.21 22.55
C ILE A 483 -13.98 7.61 23.72
N LYS A 484 -14.80 8.43 24.37
CA LYS A 484 -15.35 8.18 25.72
C LYS A 484 -16.43 7.11 25.72
N ASP A 485 -17.33 7.20 24.76
CA ASP A 485 -18.47 6.31 24.56
C ASP A 485 -18.45 5.74 23.13
N ALA A 486 -19.13 4.62 22.90
CA ALA A 486 -19.22 4.03 21.57
C ALA A 486 -19.91 5.01 20.58
N PRO A 487 -19.41 5.12 19.33
CA PRO A 487 -20.05 5.91 18.29
C PRO A 487 -21.53 5.56 18.11
N LEU A 488 -22.37 6.56 17.88
CA LEU A 488 -23.83 6.39 17.79
C LEU A 488 -24.32 6.66 16.37
N TRP A 489 -25.22 5.81 15.86
CA TRP A 489 -25.82 5.95 14.53
C TRP A 489 -27.17 6.67 14.59
N HIS A 490 -27.28 7.77 13.85
CA HIS A 490 -28.47 8.61 13.75
C HIS A 490 -29.00 8.59 12.30
N PRO A 491 -29.84 7.60 11.94
CA PRO A 491 -30.45 7.55 10.61
C PRO A 491 -31.47 8.68 10.44
N HIS A 492 -31.35 9.47 9.37
CA HIS A 492 -32.36 10.47 9.03
C HIS A 492 -33.58 9.78 8.41
N THR A 493 -34.65 9.61 9.19
CA THR A 493 -35.83 8.82 8.78
C THR A 493 -36.60 9.45 7.63
N ASP A 494 -36.60 10.78 7.53
CA ASP A 494 -37.12 11.55 6.40
C ASP A 494 -36.25 11.47 5.13
N LYS A 495 -35.03 10.92 5.26
CA LYS A 495 -34.05 10.67 4.18
C LYS A 495 -33.71 9.19 4.04
N HIS A 496 -34.63 8.31 4.42
CA HIS A 496 -34.49 6.85 4.30
C HIS A 496 -33.26 6.23 4.99
N GLY A 497 -32.58 6.92 5.92
CA GLY A 497 -31.39 6.41 6.61
C GLY A 497 -31.60 5.08 7.34
N ASN A 498 -32.85 4.75 7.66
CA ASN A 498 -33.26 3.49 8.28
C ASN A 498 -33.12 2.24 7.37
N VAL A 499 -32.74 2.40 6.09
CA VAL A 499 -32.38 1.26 5.21
C VAL A 499 -30.90 0.87 5.33
N LEU A 500 -30.10 1.65 6.06
CA LEU A 500 -28.68 1.37 6.29
C LEU A 500 -28.44 0.77 7.67
N ASN A 501 -27.56 -0.22 7.73
CA ASN A 501 -26.88 -0.61 8.96
C ASN A 501 -25.45 -0.11 8.90
N VAL A 502 -24.98 0.47 10.01
CA VAL A 502 -23.65 1.06 10.14
C VAL A 502 -22.97 0.45 11.36
N ALA A 503 -21.72 0.02 11.20
CA ALA A 503 -20.83 -0.41 12.28
C ALA A 503 -19.55 0.44 12.24
N VAL A 504 -18.92 0.65 13.40
CA VAL A 504 -17.71 1.50 13.50
C VAL A 504 -16.66 0.83 14.36
N SER A 505 -15.49 0.58 13.77
CA SER A 505 -14.27 0.20 14.49
C SER A 505 -13.40 1.44 14.68
N TYR A 506 -12.74 1.62 15.82
CA TYR A 506 -12.06 2.89 16.13
C TYR A 506 -10.91 2.75 17.12
N SER A 507 -9.96 3.69 17.07
CA SER A 507 -8.92 3.83 18.10
C SER A 507 -9.51 4.39 19.40
N THR A 508 -9.43 3.66 20.51
CA THR A 508 -9.86 4.15 21.83
C THR A 508 -9.11 5.43 22.24
N ASN A 509 -7.80 5.47 21.96
CA ASN A 509 -6.92 6.60 22.26
C ASN A 509 -6.50 7.30 20.97
N LEU A 510 -6.55 8.63 20.98
CA LEU A 510 -5.94 9.50 19.99
C LEU A 510 -4.55 9.87 20.50
N TRP A 511 -3.49 9.51 19.77
CA TRP A 511 -2.11 9.81 20.12
C TRP A 511 -1.22 9.80 18.86
N PRO A 512 -0.31 10.77 18.68
CA PRO A 512 -0.07 11.95 19.51
C PRO A 512 -0.89 13.18 19.12
N TRP A 513 -1.46 13.28 17.92
CA TRP A 513 -2.52 14.27 17.64
C TRP A 513 -3.63 13.75 16.74
N SER A 514 -3.63 12.44 16.47
CA SER A 514 -4.66 11.79 15.66
C SER A 514 -5.09 10.44 16.23
N GLY A 515 -6.27 10.01 15.78
CA GLY A 515 -6.75 8.64 15.88
C GLY A 515 -7.44 8.25 14.57
N TRP A 516 -8.18 7.16 14.58
CA TRP A 516 -8.88 6.66 13.40
C TRP A 516 -10.25 6.07 13.75
N MET A 517 -11.14 6.11 12.76
CA MET A 517 -12.40 5.36 12.74
C MET A 517 -12.55 4.70 11.36
N SER A 518 -12.97 3.46 11.33
CA SER A 518 -13.38 2.72 10.14
C SER A 518 -14.90 2.63 10.16
N VAL A 519 -15.57 3.15 9.14
CA VAL A 519 -17.03 3.14 9.02
C VAL A 519 -17.44 2.05 8.03
N HIS A 520 -18.12 1.01 8.53
CA HIS A 520 -18.60 -0.13 7.77
C HIS A 520 -20.09 0.05 7.46
N ILE A 521 -20.47 0.04 6.18
CA ILE A 521 -21.83 0.36 5.71
C ILE A 521 -22.39 -0.79 4.89
N VAL A 522 -23.60 -1.25 5.24
CA VAL A 522 -24.41 -2.18 4.43
C VAL A 522 -25.86 -1.71 4.34
N VAL A 523 -26.56 -2.20 3.33
CA VAL A 523 -28.02 -2.07 3.23
C VAL A 523 -28.66 -3.19 4.05
N ASN A 524 -29.71 -2.88 4.82
CA ASN A 524 -30.51 -3.88 5.54
C ASN A 524 -31.72 -4.33 4.70
N GLU A 525 -32.46 -5.33 5.19
CA GLU A 525 -33.59 -5.96 4.46
C GLU A 525 -34.63 -4.96 3.96
N LYS A 526 -34.86 -3.85 4.68
CA LYS A 526 -35.81 -2.78 4.26
C LYS A 526 -35.37 -2.05 3.00
N GLY A 527 -34.08 -2.13 2.66
CA GLY A 527 -33.50 -1.54 1.46
C GLY A 527 -33.40 -2.46 0.25
N ASP A 528 -33.79 -3.74 0.35
CA ASP A 528 -33.64 -4.72 -0.75
C ASP A 528 -34.30 -4.28 -2.08
N ASN A 529 -35.46 -3.62 -1.98
CA ASN A 529 -36.20 -3.06 -3.11
C ASN A 529 -36.12 -1.52 -3.18
N PHE A 530 -35.29 -0.88 -2.35
CA PHE A 530 -35.15 0.56 -2.33
C PHE A 530 -34.23 1.05 -3.45
N LYS A 531 -34.60 2.18 -4.07
CA LYS A 531 -33.77 2.88 -5.06
C LYS A 531 -33.74 4.36 -4.73
N GLY A 532 -32.58 4.89 -4.40
CA GLY A 532 -32.42 6.30 -4.06
C GLY A 532 -31.15 6.57 -3.29
N VAL A 533 -31.18 7.64 -2.50
CA VAL A 533 -30.10 8.03 -1.60
C VAL A 533 -30.62 7.95 -0.17
N ALA A 534 -29.85 7.33 0.71
CA ALA A 534 -30.10 7.23 2.14
C ALA A 534 -29.09 8.10 2.91
N GLU A 535 -29.57 8.87 3.89
CA GLU A 535 -28.74 9.82 4.65
C GLU A 535 -28.82 9.58 6.17
N GLY A 536 -27.76 9.95 6.87
CA GLY A 536 -27.68 9.96 8.33
C GLY A 536 -26.34 10.48 8.82
N HIS A 537 -26.05 10.34 10.11
CA HIS A 537 -24.73 10.67 10.65
C HIS A 537 -24.31 9.76 11.80
N ILE A 538 -23.01 9.62 11.98
CA ILE A 538 -22.41 8.98 13.16
C ILE A 538 -21.96 10.07 14.11
N SER A 539 -22.33 10.01 15.39
CA SER A 539 -21.81 10.95 16.40
C SER A 539 -20.81 10.29 17.33
N LEU A 540 -19.69 10.98 17.60
CA LEU A 540 -18.64 10.54 18.53
C LEU A 540 -18.46 11.58 19.65
N GLU A 541 -18.23 11.13 20.88
CA GLU A 541 -17.79 11.97 22.00
C GLU A 541 -16.32 11.70 22.32
N ILE A 542 -15.49 12.74 22.26
CA ILE A 542 -14.05 12.66 22.52
C ILE A 542 -13.70 13.54 23.72
N GLU A 543 -13.13 12.91 24.75
CA GLU A 543 -12.60 13.58 25.93
C GLU A 543 -11.11 13.89 25.74
N CYS A 544 -10.72 15.15 25.96
CA CYS A 544 -9.34 15.61 25.92
C CYS A 544 -8.95 16.25 27.26
N LEU A 545 -7.75 15.95 27.74
CA LEU A 545 -7.18 16.57 28.96
C LEU A 545 -6.47 17.88 28.60
N GLN A 546 -6.89 19.00 29.18
CA GLN A 546 -6.25 20.29 28.93
C GLN A 546 -5.06 20.51 29.87
N GLU A 547 -3.83 20.41 29.33
CA GLU A 547 -2.54 20.52 30.07
C GLU A 547 -2.43 21.73 31.02
N GLN A 548 -3.19 22.80 30.78
CA GLN A 548 -3.07 24.07 31.51
C GLN A 548 -4.13 24.30 32.61
N GLN A 549 -5.15 23.45 32.72
CA GLN A 549 -6.29 23.69 33.62
C GLN A 549 -6.76 22.45 34.40
N GLU A 550 -6.17 21.27 34.16
CA GLU A 550 -6.66 19.96 34.66
C GLU A 550 -8.14 19.66 34.32
N SER A 551 -8.73 20.45 33.44
CA SER A 551 -10.11 20.33 32.97
C SER A 551 -10.18 19.34 31.81
N LYS A 552 -11.29 18.60 31.76
CA LYS A 552 -11.66 17.71 30.66
C LYS A 552 -12.54 18.48 29.69
N ILE A 553 -12.11 18.56 28.43
CA ILE A 553 -12.94 19.07 27.33
C ILE A 553 -13.56 17.86 26.64
N VAL A 554 -14.89 17.74 26.68
CA VAL A 554 -15.62 16.75 25.89
C VAL A 554 -16.16 17.44 24.64
N THR A 555 -15.73 16.96 23.47
CA THR A 555 -16.22 17.45 22.17
C THR A 555 -17.08 16.39 21.53
N LYS A 556 -18.32 16.75 21.16
CA LYS A 556 -19.14 15.94 20.27
C LYS A 556 -18.87 16.32 18.82
N ILE A 557 -18.66 15.35 17.95
CA ILE A 557 -18.47 15.54 16.51
C ILE A 557 -19.34 14.57 15.72
N ASP A 558 -19.90 15.03 14.61
CA ASP A 558 -20.78 14.25 13.74
C ASP A 558 -20.10 14.01 12.38
N PHE A 559 -20.16 12.78 11.86
CA PHE A 559 -19.69 12.37 10.55
C PHE A 559 -20.89 12.08 9.63
N PRO A 560 -21.20 12.95 8.65
CA PRO A 560 -22.34 12.77 7.74
C PRO A 560 -22.11 11.64 6.73
N LEU A 561 -23.15 10.84 6.51
CA LEU A 561 -23.21 9.77 5.51
C LEU A 561 -24.30 10.07 4.48
N LYS A 562 -23.97 9.96 3.20
CA LYS A 562 -24.91 10.04 2.07
C LYS A 562 -24.62 8.94 1.05
N VAL A 563 -25.48 7.92 1.04
CA VAL A 563 -25.21 6.61 0.44
C VAL A 563 -26.23 6.27 -0.64
N THR A 564 -25.76 6.00 -1.84
CA THR A 564 -26.59 5.61 -2.98
C THR A 564 -26.92 4.13 -2.90
N VAL A 565 -28.21 3.82 -2.86
CA VAL A 565 -28.74 2.46 -2.71
C VAL A 565 -29.57 2.10 -3.94
N ILE A 566 -29.39 0.87 -4.43
CA ILE A 566 -30.18 0.29 -5.52
C ILE A 566 -30.77 -1.07 -5.10
N PRO A 567 -31.81 -1.55 -5.81
CA PRO A 567 -32.27 -2.92 -5.68
C PRO A 567 -31.19 -3.91 -6.07
N LYS A 568 -31.19 -5.09 -5.44
CA LYS A 568 -30.21 -6.17 -5.66
C LYS A 568 -30.00 -6.46 -7.16
N PRO A 569 -28.78 -6.26 -7.72
CA PRO A 569 -28.50 -6.57 -9.11
C PRO A 569 -28.66 -8.06 -9.44
N PRO A 570 -28.94 -8.44 -10.70
CA PRO A 570 -28.93 -9.82 -11.15
C PRO A 570 -27.64 -10.56 -10.74
N ARG A 571 -27.76 -11.82 -10.28
CA ARG A 571 -26.61 -12.63 -9.81
C ARG A 571 -25.47 -12.71 -10.84
N ASN A 572 -25.82 -12.82 -12.13
CA ASN A 572 -24.87 -12.87 -13.25
C ASN A 572 -24.14 -11.53 -13.54
N LYS A 573 -24.45 -10.46 -12.79
CA LYS A 573 -23.73 -9.19 -12.79
C LYS A 573 -23.02 -8.90 -11.47
N ARG A 574 -22.98 -9.85 -10.52
CA ARG A 574 -22.31 -9.70 -9.22
C ARG A 574 -21.06 -10.58 -9.16
N ILE A 575 -19.91 -9.93 -9.00
CA ILE A 575 -18.58 -10.52 -8.87
C ILE A 575 -18.10 -10.27 -7.44
N ILE A 576 -17.49 -11.27 -6.82
CA ILE A 576 -16.75 -11.10 -5.57
C ILE A 576 -15.25 -11.23 -5.86
N TRP A 577 -14.47 -10.22 -5.47
CA TRP A 577 -13.02 -10.15 -5.64
C TRP A 577 -12.35 -10.63 -4.36
N ASP A 578 -11.35 -11.51 -4.50
CA ASP A 578 -10.53 -11.94 -3.38
C ASP A 578 -9.42 -10.93 -3.07
N GLN A 579 -9.56 -10.22 -1.94
CA GLN A 579 -8.49 -9.42 -1.35
C GLN A 579 -7.85 -10.11 -0.14
N TYR A 580 -8.48 -11.17 0.38
CA TYR A 580 -8.02 -11.83 1.60
C TYR A 580 -6.79 -12.68 1.36
N HIS A 581 -6.58 -13.18 0.13
CA HIS A 581 -5.38 -13.95 -0.23
C HIS A 581 -4.26 -13.13 -0.89
N SER A 582 -4.43 -11.80 -0.99
CA SER A 582 -3.31 -10.89 -1.24
C SER A 582 -2.51 -10.68 0.05
N LEU A 583 -1.19 -10.61 -0.04
CA LEU A 583 -0.34 -10.27 1.09
C LEU A 583 -0.40 -8.77 1.38
N LYS A 584 -0.05 -8.39 2.62
CA LYS A 584 0.33 -7.00 2.92
C LYS A 584 1.65 -6.72 2.20
N TYR A 585 2.00 -5.45 1.97
CA TYR A 585 3.27 -5.06 1.34
C TYR A 585 4.07 -4.00 2.12
N PRO A 586 5.41 -4.09 2.22
CA PRO A 586 6.26 -5.28 2.04
C PRO A 586 6.49 -6.01 3.39
N PRO A 587 6.22 -7.32 3.51
CA PRO A 587 6.51 -8.10 4.71
C PRO A 587 7.74 -9.02 4.52
N GLY A 588 8.04 -9.39 3.27
CA GLY A 588 9.16 -10.21 2.84
C GLY A 588 9.51 -9.92 1.37
N TYR A 589 10.32 -10.77 0.75
CA TYR A 589 10.60 -10.66 -0.69
C TYR A 589 9.48 -11.35 -1.48
N ILE A 590 8.49 -10.56 -1.90
CA ILE A 590 7.50 -10.96 -2.90
C ILE A 590 7.94 -10.34 -4.24
N PRO A 591 8.34 -11.14 -5.23
CA PRO A 591 8.89 -10.67 -6.49
C PRO A 591 7.80 -10.16 -7.43
N ARG A 592 8.19 -9.36 -8.44
CA ARG A 592 7.29 -8.95 -9.54
C ARG A 592 6.77 -10.13 -10.37
N ASP A 593 5.58 -9.92 -10.92
CA ASP A 593 4.88 -10.82 -11.85
C ASP A 593 5.54 -10.85 -13.23
N ASN A 594 6.38 -9.86 -13.56
CA ASN A 594 7.12 -9.79 -14.82
C ASN A 594 8.64 -9.83 -14.57
N LEU A 595 9.23 -11.00 -14.78
CA LEU A 595 10.66 -11.27 -14.52
C LEU A 595 11.64 -10.50 -15.44
N LYS A 596 11.16 -9.84 -16.50
CA LYS A 596 12.02 -8.93 -17.29
C LYS A 596 12.35 -7.63 -16.56
N ILE A 597 11.54 -7.24 -15.57
CA ILE A 597 11.64 -5.94 -14.91
C ILE A 597 12.69 -6.00 -13.80
N LYS A 598 13.96 -5.87 -14.23
CA LYS A 598 15.13 -5.89 -13.34
C LYS A 598 15.34 -4.58 -12.56
N SER A 599 14.59 -3.53 -12.88
CA SER A 599 14.73 -2.21 -12.23
C SER A 599 14.03 -2.11 -10.88
N ASP A 600 12.99 -2.90 -10.63
CA ASP A 600 12.29 -2.92 -9.35
C ASP A 600 11.80 -4.34 -9.02
N PRO A 601 12.50 -5.11 -8.17
CA PRO A 601 12.29 -6.56 -8.07
C PRO A 601 11.09 -6.96 -7.21
N LEU A 602 10.54 -6.04 -6.44
CA LEU A 602 9.46 -6.26 -5.46
C LEU A 602 8.12 -5.78 -6.02
N ASP A 603 7.03 -6.46 -5.71
CA ASP A 603 5.74 -5.78 -5.71
C ASP A 603 5.53 -4.96 -4.42
N TRP A 604 4.75 -3.89 -4.54
CA TRP A 604 4.48 -2.87 -3.52
C TRP A 604 3.01 -2.40 -3.54
N ARG A 605 2.19 -2.93 -4.45
CA ARG A 605 0.96 -2.29 -4.93
C ARG A 605 -0.30 -2.82 -4.23
N ALA A 606 -0.16 -3.94 -3.53
CA ALA A 606 -1.16 -4.58 -2.68
C ALA A 606 -2.43 -5.01 -3.42
N ASP A 607 -2.32 -5.23 -4.73
CA ASP A 607 -3.14 -6.15 -5.51
C ASP A 607 -4.63 -5.94 -5.28
N HIS A 608 -4.98 -4.65 -5.36
CA HIS A 608 -6.28 -4.13 -5.02
C HIS A 608 -6.91 -3.51 -6.25
N LEU A 609 -8.22 -3.71 -6.41
CA LEU A 609 -9.06 -3.13 -7.46
C LEU A 609 -9.01 -1.59 -7.60
N HIS A 610 -8.35 -0.90 -6.68
CA HIS A 610 -8.24 0.57 -6.66
C HIS A 610 -6.79 1.06 -6.70
N THR A 611 -5.80 0.16 -6.80
CA THR A 611 -4.38 0.46 -7.01
C THR A 611 -3.92 0.05 -8.41
N ASN A 612 -3.37 -1.15 -8.56
CA ASN A 612 -2.81 -1.70 -9.79
C ASN A 612 -3.89 -2.33 -10.69
N PHE A 613 -4.95 -2.90 -10.11
CA PHE A 613 -6.13 -3.39 -10.85
C PHE A 613 -7.23 -2.33 -11.10
N ARG A 614 -6.87 -1.03 -11.06
CA ARG A 614 -7.82 0.08 -11.22
C ARG A 614 -8.46 0.16 -12.62
N ASP A 615 -7.71 -0.13 -13.68
CA ASP A 615 -8.25 -0.10 -15.04
C ASP A 615 -9.15 -1.34 -15.30
N LEU A 616 -8.80 -2.49 -14.73
CA LEU A 616 -9.67 -3.68 -14.63
C LEU A 616 -11.01 -3.35 -13.96
N TYR A 617 -10.97 -2.76 -12.75
CA TYR A 617 -12.19 -2.34 -12.04
C TYR A 617 -13.04 -1.40 -12.89
N THR A 618 -12.40 -0.40 -13.53
CA THR A 618 -13.08 0.58 -14.38
C THR A 618 -13.74 -0.09 -15.59
N HIS A 619 -13.06 -1.04 -16.23
CA HIS A 619 -13.61 -1.84 -17.33
C HIS A 619 -14.84 -2.64 -16.89
N LEU A 620 -14.75 -3.40 -15.79
CA LEU A 620 -15.86 -4.20 -15.26
C LEU A 620 -17.08 -3.34 -14.87
N ARG A 621 -16.85 -2.18 -14.25
CA ARG A 621 -17.92 -1.21 -13.93
C ARG A 621 -18.58 -0.66 -15.20
N ASN A 622 -17.81 -0.36 -16.24
CA ASN A 622 -18.34 0.07 -17.54
C ASN A 622 -19.15 -1.04 -18.25
N ALA A 623 -18.76 -2.30 -18.11
CA ALA A 623 -19.51 -3.48 -18.56
C ALA A 623 -20.72 -3.83 -17.66
N GLY A 624 -21.00 -3.01 -16.62
CA GLY A 624 -22.17 -3.11 -15.76
C GLY A 624 -22.08 -4.19 -14.67
N TYR A 625 -20.90 -4.72 -14.38
CA TYR A 625 -20.68 -5.64 -13.26
C TYR A 625 -20.52 -4.88 -11.95
N TYR A 626 -21.09 -5.43 -10.88
CA TYR A 626 -20.92 -4.99 -9.50
C TYR A 626 -19.85 -5.87 -8.87
N ILE A 627 -18.83 -5.24 -8.29
CA ILE A 627 -17.68 -5.94 -7.72
C ILE A 627 -17.63 -5.62 -6.23
N ASP A 628 -17.71 -6.66 -5.41
CA ASP A 628 -17.63 -6.58 -3.96
C ASP A 628 -16.31 -7.20 -3.47
N ILE A 629 -15.67 -6.59 -2.47
CA ILE A 629 -14.31 -6.93 -2.04
C ILE A 629 -14.36 -7.82 -0.80
N LEU A 630 -13.86 -9.05 -0.93
CA LEU A 630 -13.78 -10.03 0.16
C LEU A 630 -12.44 -9.88 0.91
N ARG A 631 -12.52 -9.58 2.21
CA ARG A 631 -11.38 -9.32 3.09
C ARG A 631 -11.32 -10.31 4.27
N MET A 632 -11.93 -11.47 4.09
CA MET A 632 -12.18 -12.48 5.12
C MET A 632 -12.09 -13.86 4.47
N PRO A 633 -11.90 -14.95 5.23
CA PRO A 633 -11.89 -16.29 4.67
C PRO A 633 -13.15 -16.61 3.85
N TYR A 634 -13.02 -17.44 2.82
CA TYR A 634 -14.12 -17.84 1.93
C TYR A 634 -15.32 -18.47 2.65
N THR A 635 -15.12 -19.00 3.86
CA THR A 635 -16.20 -19.45 4.76
C THR A 635 -17.19 -18.35 5.16
N CYS A 636 -16.84 -17.07 4.98
CA CYS A 636 -17.59 -15.93 5.48
C CYS A 636 -18.51 -15.25 4.46
N PHE A 637 -18.54 -15.69 3.19
CA PHE A 637 -19.50 -15.17 2.20
C PHE A 637 -20.52 -16.22 1.74
N ASN A 638 -21.71 -15.72 1.38
CA ASN A 638 -22.79 -16.51 0.82
C ASN A 638 -22.66 -16.59 -0.71
N ALA A 639 -22.29 -17.76 -1.24
CA ALA A 639 -22.06 -17.99 -2.66
C ALA A 639 -23.32 -17.89 -3.54
N SER A 640 -24.52 -18.04 -2.96
CA SER A 640 -25.78 -17.83 -3.70
C SER A 640 -25.97 -16.36 -4.13
N GLU A 641 -25.31 -15.41 -3.47
CA GLU A 641 -25.38 -13.98 -3.81
C GLU A 641 -24.45 -13.58 -4.98
N TYR A 642 -23.46 -14.38 -5.36
CA TYR A 642 -22.47 -14.01 -6.37
C TYR A 642 -22.46 -14.97 -7.54
N GLY A 643 -22.32 -14.45 -8.77
CA GLY A 643 -22.21 -15.30 -9.96
C GLY A 643 -20.80 -15.82 -10.20
N THR A 644 -19.77 -15.05 -9.79
CA THR A 644 -18.36 -15.43 -9.94
C THR A 644 -17.51 -14.91 -8.79
N LEU A 645 -16.66 -15.78 -8.25
CA LEU A 645 -15.48 -15.44 -7.45
C LEU A 645 -14.30 -15.23 -8.40
N LEU A 646 -13.64 -14.07 -8.29
CA LEU A 646 -12.48 -13.70 -9.09
C LEU A 646 -11.25 -13.67 -8.18
N ILE A 647 -10.32 -14.59 -8.44
CA ILE A 647 -9.03 -14.74 -7.78
C ILE A 647 -7.99 -14.28 -8.79
N VAL A 648 -7.20 -13.27 -8.44
CA VAL A 648 -6.16 -12.71 -9.30
C VAL A 648 -4.94 -12.51 -8.42
N ASP A 649 -3.83 -13.08 -8.85
CA ASP A 649 -2.52 -13.00 -8.19
C ASP A 649 -2.55 -13.15 -6.66
N SER A 650 -2.97 -14.34 -6.19
CA SER A 650 -2.98 -14.67 -4.77
C SER A 650 -1.64 -15.24 -4.32
N GLU A 651 -0.97 -14.60 -3.38
CA GLU A 651 0.35 -15.02 -2.86
C GLU A 651 0.28 -15.68 -1.45
N GLU A 652 -0.89 -15.65 -0.81
CA GLU A 652 -1.21 -16.34 0.45
C GLU A 652 -1.59 -17.83 0.25
N GLU A 653 -1.61 -18.60 1.34
CA GLU A 653 -2.15 -19.98 1.38
C GLU A 653 -3.67 -19.99 1.64
N PHE A 654 -4.37 -21.09 1.32
CA PHE A 654 -5.80 -21.27 1.65
C PHE A 654 -5.99 -22.19 2.86
N PHE A 655 -6.95 -21.89 3.74
CA PHE A 655 -7.35 -22.81 4.80
C PHE A 655 -8.10 -24.03 4.24
N ASP A 656 -7.93 -25.20 4.87
CA ASP A 656 -8.60 -26.43 4.44
C ASP A 656 -10.14 -26.38 4.53
N ALA A 657 -10.69 -25.47 5.34
CA ALA A 657 -12.13 -25.21 5.40
C ALA A 657 -12.63 -24.39 4.19
N GLU A 658 -11.80 -23.49 3.66
CA GLU A 658 -12.12 -22.67 2.49
C GLU A 658 -12.15 -23.50 1.21
N ILE A 659 -11.16 -24.38 1.03
CA ILE A 659 -11.10 -25.30 -0.10
C ILE A 659 -12.39 -26.15 -0.15
N LYS A 660 -12.82 -26.70 0.99
CA LYS A 660 -14.09 -27.45 1.12
C LYS A 660 -15.33 -26.58 0.89
N LYS A 661 -15.30 -25.33 1.32
CA LYS A 661 -16.39 -24.36 1.12
C LYS A 661 -16.58 -24.05 -0.36
N ILE A 662 -15.50 -23.70 -1.07
CA ILE A 662 -15.55 -23.42 -2.50
C ILE A 662 -15.90 -24.66 -3.31
N GLU A 663 -15.39 -25.85 -2.94
CA GLU A 663 -15.83 -27.12 -3.54
C GLU A 663 -17.36 -27.28 -3.43
N ASN A 664 -17.93 -27.08 -2.24
CA ASN A 664 -19.37 -27.12 -2.05
C ASN A 664 -20.12 -26.06 -2.86
N ASP A 665 -19.66 -24.80 -2.82
CA ASP A 665 -20.31 -23.66 -3.48
C ASP A 665 -20.33 -23.82 -5.02
N VAL A 666 -19.25 -24.34 -5.60
CA VAL A 666 -19.17 -24.58 -7.04
C VAL A 666 -20.10 -25.71 -7.46
N TYR A 667 -20.08 -26.85 -6.75
CA TYR A 667 -20.92 -27.99 -7.15
C TYR A 667 -22.42 -27.80 -6.85
N ASN A 668 -22.77 -27.16 -5.73
CA ASN A 668 -24.14 -27.14 -5.22
C ASN A 668 -24.85 -25.78 -5.39
N GLU A 669 -24.14 -24.66 -5.13
CA GLU A 669 -24.68 -23.28 -5.22
C GLU A 669 -24.48 -22.64 -6.61
N GLY A 670 -23.81 -23.35 -7.54
CA GLY A 670 -23.53 -22.85 -8.88
C GLY A 670 -22.69 -21.58 -8.89
N LEU A 671 -21.78 -21.41 -7.92
CA LEU A 671 -20.76 -20.37 -7.95
C LEU A 671 -19.74 -20.70 -9.05
N SER A 672 -19.34 -19.72 -9.85
CA SER A 672 -18.20 -19.91 -10.74
C SER A 672 -16.92 -19.31 -10.17
N VAL A 673 -15.77 -19.87 -10.51
CA VAL A 673 -14.45 -19.40 -10.06
C VAL A 673 -13.62 -19.03 -11.28
N VAL A 674 -13.00 -17.86 -11.25
CA VAL A 674 -12.04 -17.40 -12.26
C VAL A 674 -10.71 -17.17 -11.56
N VAL A 675 -9.66 -17.82 -12.05
CA VAL A 675 -8.29 -17.66 -11.55
C VAL A 675 -7.40 -17.08 -12.65
N PHE A 676 -6.80 -15.92 -12.37
CA PHE A 676 -5.62 -15.44 -13.09
C PHE A 676 -4.43 -15.62 -12.14
N ALA A 677 -3.43 -16.37 -12.58
CA ALA A 677 -2.24 -16.66 -11.80
C ALA A 677 -0.99 -16.24 -12.58
N ASP A 678 0.18 -16.27 -11.95
CA ASP A 678 1.47 -15.92 -12.55
C ASP A 678 2.52 -17.02 -12.37
N TRP A 679 3.78 -16.71 -12.65
CA TRP A 679 4.87 -17.68 -12.56
C TRP A 679 5.13 -18.19 -11.14
N TYR A 680 5.55 -19.46 -11.05
CA TYR A 680 6.17 -20.02 -9.86
C TYR A 680 7.18 -21.10 -10.25
N ASN A 681 8.47 -20.90 -9.95
CA ASN A 681 9.47 -21.94 -10.12
C ASN A 681 10.55 -21.84 -9.03
N THR A 682 10.69 -22.88 -8.20
CA THR A 682 11.60 -22.84 -7.04
C THR A 682 13.08 -22.74 -7.41
N THR A 683 13.47 -23.13 -8.62
CA THR A 683 14.85 -23.00 -9.12
C THR A 683 15.11 -21.58 -9.59
N VAL A 684 14.15 -20.97 -10.29
CA VAL A 684 14.20 -19.55 -10.68
C VAL A 684 14.19 -18.65 -9.45
N MET A 685 13.32 -18.89 -8.46
CA MET A 685 13.32 -18.17 -7.17
C MET A 685 14.72 -18.19 -6.51
N LYS A 686 15.38 -19.36 -6.46
CA LYS A 686 16.75 -19.50 -5.92
C LYS A 686 17.83 -18.84 -6.79
N LYS A 687 17.55 -18.53 -8.05
CA LYS A 687 18.47 -17.90 -9.02
C LYS A 687 18.32 -16.37 -9.03
N ILE A 688 17.08 -15.85 -8.96
CA ILE A 688 16.79 -14.41 -8.86
C ILE A 688 17.00 -13.85 -7.45
N LYS A 689 17.37 -14.69 -6.48
CA LYS A 689 17.89 -14.23 -5.19
C LYS A 689 18.96 -13.16 -5.43
N PHE A 690 18.86 -12.04 -4.75
CA PHE A 690 19.88 -11.01 -4.80
C PHE A 690 20.71 -11.05 -3.52
N PHE A 691 22.02 -10.90 -3.66
CA PHE A 691 22.85 -10.55 -2.53
C PHE A 691 22.64 -9.07 -2.30
N ASP A 692 21.81 -8.80 -1.32
CA ASP A 692 21.41 -7.46 -0.98
C ASP A 692 22.59 -6.88 -0.16
N GLU A 693 23.27 -5.83 -0.62
CA GLU A 693 24.65 -5.55 -0.14
C GLU A 693 24.82 -5.06 1.33
N ASN A 694 23.89 -4.30 1.94
CA ASN A 694 24.10 -3.70 3.29
C ASN A 694 23.19 -4.17 4.47
N THR A 695 22.18 -5.05 4.35
CA THR A 695 22.19 -6.40 4.98
C THR A 695 23.50 -7.13 4.89
N ARG A 696 23.90 -7.60 3.70
CA ARG A 696 24.81 -8.75 3.46
C ARG A 696 24.12 -10.12 3.53
N GLN A 697 22.79 -10.13 3.38
CA GLN A 697 21.99 -11.35 3.33
C GLN A 697 21.50 -11.61 1.90
N TRP A 698 21.44 -12.89 1.55
CA TRP A 698 20.76 -13.33 0.35
C TRP A 698 19.26 -13.32 0.60
N TRP A 699 18.53 -12.41 -0.04
CA TRP A 699 17.08 -12.48 -0.07
C TRP A 699 16.66 -13.47 -1.15
N ILE A 700 15.85 -14.44 -0.77
CA ILE A 700 15.24 -15.43 -1.66
C ILE A 700 13.73 -15.14 -1.64
N PRO A 701 13.04 -15.16 -2.78
CA PRO A 701 11.59 -14.98 -2.83
C PRO A 701 10.87 -15.93 -1.87
N ASP A 702 9.91 -15.41 -1.12
CA ASP A 702 9.06 -16.23 -0.24
C ASP A 702 8.01 -17.02 -1.04
N THR A 703 7.63 -16.50 -2.22
CA THR A 703 6.72 -17.09 -3.22
C THR A 703 7.14 -16.68 -4.66
N GLY A 704 6.39 -17.12 -5.68
CA GLY A 704 6.52 -16.65 -7.08
C GLY A 704 5.91 -15.25 -7.25
N GLY A 705 5.29 -14.96 -8.40
CA GLY A 705 4.24 -13.93 -8.43
C GLY A 705 3.08 -14.44 -7.56
N SER A 706 2.25 -15.30 -8.14
CA SER A 706 1.23 -16.02 -7.37
C SER A 706 1.78 -17.25 -6.63
N ASN A 707 1.14 -17.63 -5.53
CA ASN A 707 1.41 -18.88 -4.81
C ASN A 707 0.75 -20.09 -5.52
N ILE A 708 1.34 -20.50 -6.64
CA ILE A 708 0.84 -21.64 -7.44
C ILE A 708 0.67 -22.94 -6.62
N PRO A 709 1.56 -23.33 -5.68
CA PRO A 709 1.30 -24.47 -4.79
C PRO A 709 -0.04 -24.38 -4.04
N ALA A 710 -0.38 -23.21 -3.49
CA ALA A 710 -1.65 -23.00 -2.79
C ALA A 710 -2.85 -23.01 -3.76
N LEU A 711 -2.74 -22.36 -4.92
CA LEU A 711 -3.77 -22.42 -5.98
C LEU A 711 -4.01 -23.86 -6.48
N ASN A 712 -2.96 -24.68 -6.55
CA ASN A 712 -3.06 -26.10 -6.87
C ASN A 712 -3.77 -26.90 -5.78
N GLU A 713 -3.62 -26.57 -4.49
CA GLU A 713 -4.44 -27.17 -3.42
C GLU A 713 -5.93 -26.80 -3.55
N LEU A 714 -6.24 -25.53 -3.87
CA LEU A 714 -7.61 -25.05 -4.08
C LEU A 714 -8.27 -25.69 -5.31
N LEU A 715 -7.51 -25.89 -6.40
CA LEU A 715 -8.01 -26.41 -7.68
C LEU A 715 -8.04 -27.95 -7.75
N LYS A 716 -7.32 -28.64 -6.86
CA LYS A 716 -7.25 -30.10 -6.77
C LYS A 716 -8.59 -30.84 -6.80
N PRO A 717 -9.68 -30.39 -6.12
CA PRO A 717 -10.98 -31.09 -6.15
C PRO A 717 -11.60 -31.20 -7.54
N TYR A 718 -11.16 -30.37 -8.48
CA TYR A 718 -11.68 -30.29 -9.85
C TYR A 718 -10.77 -30.96 -10.89
N GLY A 719 -9.65 -31.57 -10.46
CA GLY A 719 -8.68 -32.19 -11.36
C GLY A 719 -7.82 -31.19 -12.17
N ILE A 720 -7.80 -29.92 -11.76
CA ILE A 720 -7.02 -28.85 -12.40
C ILE A 720 -5.74 -28.60 -11.60
N ALA A 721 -4.61 -28.39 -12.28
CA ALA A 721 -3.37 -27.90 -11.66
C ALA A 721 -2.48 -27.17 -12.66
N PHE A 722 -1.76 -26.16 -12.18
CA PHE A 722 -0.69 -25.46 -12.87
C PHE A 722 0.68 -26.14 -12.67
N SER A 723 1.57 -25.96 -13.64
CA SER A 723 2.97 -26.42 -13.69
C SER A 723 3.95 -25.45 -13.00
N ASP A 724 5.24 -25.80 -12.96
CA ASP A 724 6.33 -24.88 -12.64
C ASP A 724 7.01 -24.25 -13.89
N PHE A 725 6.47 -24.47 -15.10
CA PHE A 725 6.96 -23.89 -16.35
C PHE A 725 6.67 -22.38 -16.40
N ILE A 726 7.68 -21.56 -16.68
CA ILE A 726 7.52 -20.11 -16.86
C ILE A 726 7.49 -19.78 -18.35
N ALA A 727 6.30 -19.46 -18.85
CA ALA A 727 6.05 -19.10 -20.22
C ALA A 727 6.22 -17.60 -20.47
N GLU A 728 6.74 -17.27 -21.66
CA GLU A 728 6.79 -15.90 -22.18
C GLU A 728 6.45 -15.87 -23.68
N GLY A 729 5.73 -14.84 -24.12
CA GLY A 729 5.81 -14.38 -25.51
C GLY A 729 4.49 -13.89 -26.10
N PHE A 730 4.60 -13.37 -27.33
CA PHE A 730 3.43 -13.00 -28.13
C PHE A 730 2.77 -14.24 -28.75
N PHE A 731 1.45 -14.28 -28.68
CA PHE A 731 0.59 -15.26 -29.32
C PHE A 731 -0.70 -14.62 -29.86
N ALA A 732 -1.47 -15.36 -30.64
CA ALA A 732 -2.73 -14.91 -31.22
C ALA A 732 -3.89 -15.76 -30.68
N MET A 733 -4.96 -15.10 -30.25
CA MET A 733 -6.21 -15.72 -29.84
C MET A 733 -7.35 -15.19 -30.73
N GLY A 734 -7.43 -15.76 -31.94
CA GLY A 734 -8.23 -15.22 -33.04
C GLY A 734 -7.56 -13.97 -33.62
N ASP A 735 -8.32 -12.91 -33.82
CA ASP A 735 -7.80 -11.62 -34.31
C ASP A 735 -7.07 -10.80 -33.21
N HIS A 736 -7.11 -11.27 -31.95
CA HIS A 736 -6.46 -10.61 -30.83
C HIS A 736 -5.01 -11.10 -30.67
N SER A 737 -4.04 -10.21 -30.86
CA SER A 737 -2.65 -10.45 -30.46
C SER A 737 -2.49 -10.13 -28.97
N MET A 738 -2.09 -11.15 -28.21
CA MET A 738 -1.82 -11.12 -26.77
C MET A 738 -0.32 -11.30 -26.50
N TYR A 739 0.08 -11.05 -25.25
CA TYR A 739 1.40 -11.28 -24.71
C TYR A 739 1.26 -11.95 -23.34
N ILE A 740 2.10 -12.95 -23.06
CA ILE A 740 2.34 -13.47 -21.71
C ILE A 740 3.72 -13.00 -21.26
N ALA A 741 3.81 -12.41 -20.06
CA ALA A 741 5.02 -11.80 -19.53
C ALA A 741 5.90 -12.80 -18.76
N SER A 742 5.35 -13.40 -17.72
CA SER A 742 5.94 -14.51 -16.96
C SER A 742 4.78 -15.35 -16.40
N GLY A 743 4.10 -16.09 -17.26
CA GLY A 743 2.94 -16.90 -16.88
C GLY A 743 3.29 -18.34 -16.53
N THR A 744 2.45 -19.00 -15.73
CA THR A 744 2.49 -20.48 -15.58
C THR A 744 1.75 -21.18 -16.73
N THR A 745 1.74 -22.52 -16.77
CA THR A 745 0.95 -23.31 -17.73
C THR A 745 0.19 -24.44 -17.03
N LEU A 746 -0.81 -25.03 -17.68
CA LEU A 746 -1.62 -26.10 -17.06
C LEU A 746 -0.93 -27.46 -17.14
N ALA A 747 -0.66 -28.07 -15.98
CA ALA A 747 -0.14 -29.44 -15.88
C ALA A 747 -1.26 -30.48 -15.84
N LYS A 748 -2.40 -30.19 -15.18
CA LYS A 748 -3.55 -31.10 -15.08
C LYS A 748 -4.83 -30.44 -15.56
N ILE A 749 -5.57 -31.19 -16.35
CA ILE A 749 -6.75 -30.76 -17.08
C ILE A 749 -7.84 -31.84 -16.91
N PRO A 750 -9.05 -31.51 -16.41
CA PRO A 750 -10.15 -32.46 -16.29
C PRO A 750 -10.68 -32.88 -17.66
N ARG A 751 -11.40 -34.01 -17.69
CA ARG A 751 -11.85 -34.69 -18.92
C ARG A 751 -13.35 -34.52 -19.17
N GLY A 752 -13.86 -33.29 -19.18
CA GLY A 752 -15.24 -32.99 -19.55
C GLY A 752 -15.42 -32.83 -21.06
N ASN A 753 -16.52 -33.37 -21.61
CA ASN A 753 -16.88 -33.24 -23.03
C ASN A 753 -17.18 -31.79 -23.47
N ASP A 754 -17.49 -30.91 -22.51
CA ASP A 754 -17.85 -29.52 -22.74
C ASP A 754 -16.68 -28.53 -22.49
N ASP A 755 -15.51 -29.02 -22.11
CA ASP A 755 -14.39 -28.20 -21.68
C ASP A 755 -13.59 -27.62 -22.86
N ILE A 756 -13.01 -26.44 -22.67
CA ILE A 756 -12.14 -25.77 -23.64
C ILE A 756 -10.74 -25.62 -23.03
N VAL A 757 -9.72 -26.03 -23.78
CA VAL A 757 -8.31 -25.74 -23.47
C VAL A 757 -7.67 -25.07 -24.67
N ILE A 758 -6.97 -23.96 -24.45
CA ILE A 758 -6.22 -23.25 -25.50
C ILE A 758 -4.72 -23.29 -25.17
N GLY A 759 -3.90 -23.60 -26.18
CA GLY A 759 -2.44 -23.63 -26.08
C GLY A 759 -1.75 -22.45 -26.77
N ALA A 760 -0.70 -21.93 -26.11
CA ALA A 760 0.33 -21.01 -26.59
C ALA A 760 1.58 -21.70 -27.17
N GLU A 761 2.15 -21.22 -28.29
CA GLU A 761 3.58 -21.45 -28.62
C GLU A 761 4.44 -20.35 -27.97
N LEU A 762 5.09 -20.69 -26.86
CA LEU A 762 5.76 -19.73 -25.95
C LEU A 762 7.21 -20.15 -25.67
N HIS A 763 8.03 -19.20 -25.23
CA HIS A 763 9.41 -19.46 -24.80
C HIS A 763 9.44 -19.88 -23.32
N ASP A 764 10.40 -20.73 -22.97
CA ASP A 764 10.71 -21.06 -21.57
C ASP A 764 11.64 -19.99 -20.98
N GLN A 765 11.04 -19.02 -20.30
CA GLN A 765 11.76 -17.93 -19.66
C GLN A 765 12.47 -18.41 -18.38
N GLY A 766 11.97 -19.47 -17.75
CA GLY A 766 12.61 -20.10 -16.60
C GLY A 766 13.98 -20.65 -16.97
N PHE A 767 14.05 -21.41 -18.07
CA PHE A 767 15.29 -21.92 -18.65
C PHE A 767 16.25 -20.79 -19.03
N GLU A 768 15.77 -19.72 -19.69
CA GLU A 768 16.60 -18.56 -20.06
C GLU A 768 17.28 -17.90 -18.84
N ILE A 769 16.54 -17.70 -17.74
CA ILE A 769 17.06 -17.13 -16.48
C ILE A 769 18.07 -18.07 -15.81
N LEU A 770 17.90 -19.39 -15.96
CA LEU A 770 18.81 -20.37 -15.38
C LEU A 770 20.14 -20.47 -16.14
N GLU A 771 20.13 -20.49 -17.47
CA GLU A 771 21.32 -20.63 -18.33
C GLU A 771 22.08 -19.30 -18.58
N ASN A 772 21.52 -18.14 -18.22
CA ASN A 772 22.08 -16.80 -18.53
C ASN A 772 22.30 -16.55 -20.05
N SER A 773 21.57 -17.25 -20.92
CA SER A 773 21.78 -17.22 -22.37
C SER A 773 20.75 -16.34 -23.07
N ASN A 774 21.17 -15.19 -23.62
CA ASN A 774 20.35 -14.37 -24.54
C ASN A 774 20.19 -15.06 -25.93
N THR A 775 19.87 -16.34 -25.97
CA THR A 775 19.81 -17.14 -27.18
C THR A 775 18.44 -17.04 -27.84
N ALA A 776 18.39 -16.25 -28.92
CA ALA A 776 17.26 -16.18 -29.85
C ALA A 776 16.92 -17.51 -30.56
N ASP A 777 17.62 -18.60 -30.21
CA ASP A 777 17.39 -19.99 -30.66
C ASP A 777 16.53 -20.81 -29.69
N ASN A 778 16.01 -20.24 -28.59
CA ASN A 778 15.08 -20.94 -27.68
C ASN A 778 13.79 -21.33 -28.43
N LYS A 779 13.73 -22.60 -28.86
CA LYS A 779 12.59 -23.22 -29.54
C LYS A 779 11.31 -23.00 -28.74
N LYS A 780 10.29 -22.41 -29.37
CA LYS A 780 8.96 -22.28 -28.77
C LYS A 780 8.37 -23.66 -28.46
N ILE A 781 7.75 -23.78 -27.29
CA ILE A 781 7.09 -24.99 -26.80
C ILE A 781 5.59 -24.72 -26.79
N PHE A 782 4.80 -25.66 -27.30
CA PHE A 782 3.35 -25.57 -27.25
C PHE A 782 2.84 -26.06 -25.89
N LYS A 783 2.24 -25.15 -25.10
CA LYS A 783 1.76 -25.42 -23.73
C LYS A 783 0.33 -24.89 -23.52
N PRO A 784 -0.50 -25.55 -22.70
CA PRO A 784 -1.86 -25.09 -22.39
C PRO A 784 -1.83 -23.89 -21.43
N ILE A 785 -2.54 -22.81 -21.78
CA ILE A 785 -2.50 -21.51 -21.06
C ILE A 785 -3.87 -21.02 -20.58
N LEU A 786 -4.96 -21.50 -21.16
CA LEU A 786 -6.32 -21.18 -20.76
C LEU A 786 -7.12 -22.48 -20.64
N GLY A 787 -7.85 -22.64 -19.54
CA GLY A 787 -8.83 -23.70 -19.35
C GLY A 787 -10.19 -23.14 -18.96
N LEU A 788 -11.26 -23.61 -19.61
CA LEU A 788 -12.65 -23.34 -19.28
C LEU A 788 -13.36 -24.67 -19.03
N PHE A 789 -13.78 -24.88 -17.79
CA PHE A 789 -14.25 -26.17 -17.29
C PHE A 789 -15.65 -26.08 -16.68
N GLN A 790 -16.53 -27.01 -17.03
CA GLN A 790 -17.84 -27.15 -16.39
C GLN A 790 -17.71 -28.15 -15.23
N ALA A 791 -18.04 -27.76 -13.99
CA ALA A 791 -17.90 -28.67 -12.86
C ALA A 791 -18.93 -29.81 -12.95
N GLN A 792 -18.49 -31.05 -13.18
CA GLN A 792 -19.40 -32.20 -13.33
C GLN A 792 -19.46 -33.05 -12.06
N ILE A 793 -20.68 -33.30 -11.56
CA ILE A 793 -20.91 -34.12 -10.35
C ILE A 793 -20.47 -35.58 -10.57
N GLU A 794 -20.52 -36.07 -11.81
CA GLU A 794 -20.07 -37.42 -12.17
C GLU A 794 -18.54 -37.55 -12.12
N LEU A 795 -17.79 -36.59 -12.66
CA LEU A 795 -16.33 -36.53 -12.54
C LEU A 795 -15.89 -36.43 -11.06
N ARG A 796 -16.61 -35.64 -10.24
CA ARG A 796 -16.38 -35.58 -8.79
C ARG A 796 -16.54 -36.95 -8.13
N LYS A 797 -17.60 -37.70 -8.48
CA LYS A 797 -17.83 -39.06 -7.97
C LYS A 797 -16.70 -40.02 -8.37
N GLN A 798 -16.25 -39.98 -9.63
CA GLN A 798 -15.10 -40.78 -10.12
C GLN A 798 -13.81 -40.45 -9.35
N TYR A 799 -13.44 -39.17 -9.24
CA TYR A 799 -12.24 -38.75 -8.50
C TYR A 799 -12.27 -39.16 -7.02
N LEU A 800 -13.43 -39.11 -6.37
CA LEU A 800 -13.61 -39.62 -5.01
C LEU A 800 -13.50 -41.15 -4.93
N THR A 801 -13.86 -41.89 -5.99
CA THR A 801 -13.71 -43.36 -6.01
C THR A 801 -12.26 -43.78 -6.26
N GLU A 802 -11.55 -43.11 -7.17
CA GLU A 802 -10.13 -43.36 -7.45
C GLU A 802 -9.25 -43.07 -6.22
N ASN A 803 -9.48 -41.94 -5.53
CA ASN A 803 -8.76 -41.65 -4.28
C ASN A 803 -9.06 -42.68 -3.19
N ALA A 804 -10.32 -43.13 -3.05
CA ALA A 804 -10.67 -44.20 -2.11
C ALA A 804 -9.98 -45.53 -2.46
N GLN A 805 -9.86 -45.86 -3.75
CA GLN A 805 -9.14 -47.05 -4.23
C GLN A 805 -7.63 -46.96 -3.98
N THR A 806 -7.01 -45.79 -4.13
CA THR A 806 -5.58 -45.63 -3.80
C THR A 806 -5.30 -45.88 -2.32
N VAL A 807 -6.18 -45.42 -1.41
CA VAL A 807 -6.05 -45.71 0.04
C VAL A 807 -6.12 -47.21 0.32
N THR A 808 -7.04 -47.96 -0.30
CA THR A 808 -7.09 -49.42 -0.15
C THR A 808 -5.90 -50.13 -0.81
N SER A 809 -5.31 -49.60 -1.88
CA SER A 809 -4.16 -50.22 -2.56
C SER A 809 -2.86 -50.16 -1.73
N TYR A 810 -2.76 -49.23 -0.78
CA TYR A 810 -1.66 -49.19 0.20
C TYR A 810 -1.82 -50.20 1.34
N GLU A 811 -3.03 -50.77 1.54
CA GLU A 811 -3.27 -51.79 2.57
C GLU A 811 -2.98 -53.23 2.07
N GLU A 812 -3.08 -53.49 0.76
CA GLU A 812 -2.94 -54.85 0.20
C GLU A 812 -1.52 -55.24 -0.29
N ASN A 813 -0.65 -54.28 -0.62
CA ASN A 813 0.63 -54.55 -1.31
C ASN A 813 1.91 -54.41 -0.45
N ASN A 814 1.84 -54.42 0.88
CA ASN A 814 3.03 -54.41 1.76
C ASN A 814 2.99 -55.51 2.84
N VAL A 815 3.01 -56.77 2.40
CA VAL A 815 3.41 -57.93 3.22
C VAL A 815 4.56 -58.68 2.55
N GLU A 816 5.66 -57.99 2.29
CA GLU A 816 6.97 -58.62 2.06
C GLU A 816 8.06 -57.82 2.78
N GLN A 817 8.89 -58.51 3.55
CA GLN A 817 9.92 -57.89 4.38
C GLN A 817 11.15 -57.54 3.52
N PRO A 818 11.60 -56.27 3.46
CA PRO A 818 12.88 -55.96 2.84
C PRO A 818 14.01 -56.45 3.73
N ASN A 819 14.83 -57.36 3.22
CA ASN A 819 16.15 -57.64 3.79
C ASN A 819 16.98 -56.35 3.71
N ILE A 820 17.55 -55.94 4.85
CA ILE A 820 18.53 -54.88 4.92
C ILE A 820 19.90 -55.53 4.82
N ASP A 821 20.55 -55.45 3.66
CA ASP A 821 22.01 -55.42 3.50
C ASP A 821 22.37 -55.06 2.03
N ALA A 822 23.46 -54.31 1.85
CA ALA A 822 23.93 -53.64 0.61
C ALA A 822 23.03 -52.45 0.14
N GLU A 823 23.50 -51.21 -0.03
CA GLU A 823 24.87 -50.65 0.06
C GLU A 823 24.88 -49.29 0.78
N ILE A 824 25.99 -49.00 1.47
CA ILE A 824 26.27 -47.72 2.14
C ILE A 824 27.46 -47.04 1.46
N SER A 825 27.24 -45.90 0.82
CA SER A 825 28.17 -44.75 0.75
C SER A 825 27.41 -43.54 0.18
N ALA A 826 27.61 -42.29 0.61
CA ALA A 826 28.59 -41.73 1.54
C ALA A 826 27.95 -41.17 2.84
N GLU A 827 28.78 -40.94 3.85
CA GLU A 827 28.36 -41.04 5.26
C GLU A 827 27.87 -39.73 5.92
N ARG A 828 26.85 -39.88 6.77
CA ARG A 828 26.49 -38.96 7.86
C ARG A 828 27.27 -39.34 9.13
N ASN A 829 27.46 -38.42 10.08
CA ASN A 829 27.64 -38.80 11.49
C ASN A 829 27.23 -37.68 12.50
N PRO A 830 26.98 -37.99 13.80
CA PRO A 830 25.58 -38.06 14.25
C PRO A 830 25.30 -37.50 15.67
N ILE A 831 24.60 -36.38 15.84
CA ILE A 831 24.24 -35.89 17.20
C ILE A 831 22.74 -35.56 17.42
N LEU A 832 21.95 -35.22 16.38
CA LEU A 832 20.58 -34.73 16.62
C LEU A 832 19.52 -35.79 17.00
N ASN A 833 19.65 -37.04 16.55
CA ASN A 833 18.61 -38.08 16.73
C ASN A 833 18.66 -38.87 18.05
N LYS A 834 19.18 -38.27 19.14
CA LYS A 834 19.24 -38.94 20.47
C LYS A 834 18.56 -38.21 21.63
N ARG A 835 17.76 -37.17 21.37
CA ARG A 835 16.99 -36.46 22.42
C ARG A 835 15.46 -36.45 22.28
N ILE A 836 14.88 -36.95 21.19
CA ILE A 836 13.41 -36.97 20.98
C ILE A 836 12.78 -38.35 21.32
N LEU A 837 13.59 -39.36 21.70
CA LEU A 837 13.13 -40.71 22.05
C LEU A 837 13.36 -41.08 23.54
N LEU A 838 13.27 -40.11 24.46
CA LEU A 838 13.39 -40.35 25.91
C LEU A 838 12.37 -39.57 26.77
N SER A 839 11.14 -39.37 26.29
CA SER A 839 10.06 -38.81 27.13
C SER A 839 8.63 -39.26 26.76
N ILE A 840 8.46 -40.43 26.13
CA ILE A 840 7.16 -41.10 26.05
C ILE A 840 7.19 -42.28 27.02
N ASP A 841 6.43 -42.13 28.10
CA ASP A 841 6.45 -43.04 29.23
C ASP A 841 5.80 -44.40 28.90
N LYS A 842 6.21 -45.46 29.60
CA LYS A 842 5.76 -46.84 29.34
C LYS A 842 4.46 -47.16 30.08
N GLN A 843 3.34 -46.60 29.63
CA GLN A 843 2.00 -47.11 29.96
C GLN A 843 1.01 -46.84 28.81
N ASN A 844 -0.10 -47.60 28.77
CA ASN A 844 -1.18 -47.56 27.75
C ASN A 844 -0.85 -48.14 26.37
N ARG A 845 -0.28 -49.35 26.32
CA ARG A 845 -0.17 -50.17 25.09
C ARG A 845 -1.39 -51.05 24.77
N HIS A 846 -2.55 -50.84 25.42
CA HIS A 846 -3.75 -51.68 25.22
C HIS A 846 -5.02 -50.97 24.73
N ASP A 847 -5.10 -49.63 24.72
CA ASP A 847 -6.32 -48.92 24.30
C ASP A 847 -6.31 -48.44 22.84
N ASN A 848 -5.14 -48.40 22.18
CA ASN A 848 -4.99 -47.83 20.83
C ASN A 848 -5.34 -48.76 19.65
N ALA A 849 -5.73 -50.02 19.91
CA ALA A 849 -6.26 -50.90 18.86
C ALA A 849 -7.74 -50.63 18.55
N ASN A 850 -8.51 -50.14 19.54
CA ASN A 850 -9.94 -49.86 19.40
C ASN A 850 -10.25 -48.42 18.93
N SER A 851 -9.30 -47.50 19.04
CA SER A 851 -9.43 -46.13 18.52
C SER A 851 -9.21 -46.07 17.01
N LEU A 852 -8.22 -46.81 16.48
CA LEU A 852 -7.91 -46.85 15.05
C LEU A 852 -9.07 -47.45 14.22
N ASN A 853 -9.65 -48.56 14.69
CA ASN A 853 -10.82 -49.20 14.06
C ASN A 853 -12.11 -48.33 14.13
N LYS A 854 -12.23 -47.45 15.13
CA LYS A 854 -13.35 -46.48 15.20
C LYS A 854 -13.17 -45.30 14.25
N LEU A 855 -11.93 -44.89 13.97
CA LEU A 855 -11.63 -43.83 13.00
C LEU A 855 -11.90 -44.29 11.56
N THR A 856 -11.53 -45.53 11.21
CA THR A 856 -11.78 -46.09 9.87
C THR A 856 -13.27 -46.37 9.62
N GLU A 857 -14.02 -46.88 10.60
CA GLU A 857 -15.48 -47.02 10.47
C GLU A 857 -16.20 -45.66 10.29
N ASN A 858 -15.77 -44.62 11.01
CA ASN A 858 -16.38 -43.29 10.88
C ASN A 858 -16.11 -42.65 9.51
N ASN A 859 -14.91 -42.83 8.95
CA ASN A 859 -14.61 -42.36 7.60
C ASN A 859 -15.45 -43.09 6.53
N SER A 860 -15.63 -44.41 6.67
CA SER A 860 -16.51 -45.21 5.78
C SER A 860 -17.98 -44.80 5.88
N LYS A 861 -18.49 -44.52 7.10
CA LYS A 861 -19.85 -44.03 7.34
C LYS A 861 -20.07 -42.60 6.78
N ASN A 862 -19.10 -41.71 6.94
CA ASN A 862 -19.16 -40.37 6.32
C ASN A 862 -19.17 -40.43 4.79
N LEU A 863 -18.35 -41.31 4.18
CA LEU A 863 -18.34 -41.49 2.72
C LEU A 863 -19.71 -41.98 2.19
N LYS A 864 -20.35 -42.92 2.89
CA LYS A 864 -21.72 -43.38 2.57
C LYS A 864 -22.77 -42.28 2.76
N GLY A 865 -22.71 -41.52 3.85
CA GLY A 865 -23.62 -40.39 4.07
C GLY A 865 -23.52 -39.29 3.00
N MET A 866 -22.30 -39.01 2.52
CA MET A 866 -22.08 -38.12 1.37
C MET A 866 -22.68 -38.69 0.08
N LEU A 867 -22.49 -39.98 -0.20
CA LEU A 867 -23.05 -40.66 -1.38
C LEU A 867 -24.59 -40.67 -1.40
N GLU A 868 -25.24 -40.87 -0.24
CA GLU A 868 -26.70 -40.80 -0.12
C GLU A 868 -27.21 -39.36 -0.28
N THR A 869 -26.52 -38.37 0.28
CA THR A 869 -26.89 -36.94 0.13
C THR A 869 -26.76 -36.47 -1.33
N LEU A 870 -25.75 -36.95 -2.06
CA LEU A 870 -25.51 -36.71 -3.49
C LEU A 870 -26.54 -37.34 -4.45
N SER A 871 -27.59 -37.98 -3.92
CA SER A 871 -28.72 -38.53 -4.71
C SER A 871 -29.97 -37.65 -4.71
N ILE A 872 -30.03 -36.61 -3.86
CA ILE A 872 -31.25 -35.83 -3.58
C ILE A 872 -31.29 -34.49 -4.34
N ILE A 873 -30.15 -34.01 -4.86
CA ILE A 873 -30.02 -32.69 -5.51
C ILE A 873 -29.95 -32.88 -7.04
N SER A 874 -31.01 -32.52 -7.76
CA SER A 874 -31.13 -32.67 -9.22
C SER A 874 -31.67 -31.43 -9.95
N SER A 875 -31.56 -30.24 -9.36
CA SER A 875 -32.18 -29.01 -9.90
C SER A 875 -31.32 -27.74 -9.93
N SER A 876 -30.08 -27.73 -9.40
CA SER A 876 -29.13 -26.63 -9.61
C SER A 876 -28.13 -26.99 -10.73
N THR A 877 -27.84 -26.01 -11.60
CA THR A 877 -26.71 -26.13 -12.53
C THR A 877 -25.42 -25.85 -11.78
N SER A 878 -24.48 -26.77 -11.84
CA SER A 878 -23.17 -26.61 -11.21
C SER A 878 -22.37 -25.45 -11.83
N GLY A 879 -21.44 -24.93 -11.05
CA GLY A 879 -20.59 -23.81 -11.42
C GLY A 879 -19.58 -24.13 -12.52
N ARG A 880 -18.89 -23.08 -12.98
CA ARG A 880 -17.83 -23.16 -13.98
C ARG A 880 -16.51 -22.67 -13.40
N ILE A 881 -15.41 -23.20 -13.90
CA ILE A 881 -14.07 -22.81 -13.49
C ILE A 881 -13.34 -22.34 -14.73
N ALA A 882 -12.75 -21.15 -14.66
CA ALA A 882 -11.83 -20.65 -15.66
C ALA A 882 -10.46 -20.39 -15.02
N VAL A 883 -9.40 -20.80 -15.69
CA VAL A 883 -8.01 -20.62 -15.24
C VAL A 883 -7.19 -20.06 -16.39
N PHE A 884 -6.40 -19.03 -16.12
CA PHE A 884 -5.50 -18.40 -17.08
C PHE A 884 -4.09 -18.22 -16.51
N SER A 885 -3.10 -18.30 -17.39
CA SER A 885 -1.68 -18.42 -17.13
C SER A 885 -0.96 -17.21 -16.52
N ASP A 886 -1.48 -16.00 -16.72
CA ASP A 886 -0.76 -14.74 -16.47
C ASP A 886 -1.75 -13.64 -16.03
N SER A 887 -1.49 -12.94 -14.92
CA SER A 887 -2.33 -11.81 -14.46
C SER A 887 -1.86 -10.45 -14.96
N ASN A 888 -0.62 -10.31 -15.45
CA ASN A 888 -0.03 -9.04 -15.92
C ASN A 888 -0.91 -8.30 -16.95
N CYS A 889 -1.71 -9.03 -17.73
CA CYS A 889 -2.60 -8.44 -18.73
C CYS A 889 -3.87 -7.78 -18.15
N LEU A 890 -4.07 -7.88 -16.84
CA LEU A 890 -5.08 -7.18 -16.04
C LEU A 890 -4.48 -6.03 -15.19
N ASP A 891 -3.18 -6.09 -14.89
CA ASP A 891 -2.44 -5.08 -14.14
C ASP A 891 -2.17 -3.82 -14.99
N SER A 892 -2.45 -2.65 -14.43
CA SER A 892 -2.24 -1.33 -15.06
C SER A 892 -0.78 -0.84 -15.07
N ILE A 893 0.16 -1.51 -14.39
CA ILE A 893 1.57 -1.09 -14.30
C ILE A 893 2.38 -1.60 -15.48
N HIS A 894 2.27 -2.89 -15.77
CA HIS A 894 3.09 -3.59 -16.76
C HIS A 894 2.36 -3.84 -18.10
N LEU A 895 1.27 -3.10 -18.30
CA LEU A 895 0.26 -3.29 -19.32
C LEU A 895 0.76 -2.99 -20.75
N GLU A 896 1.48 -3.93 -21.37
CA GLU A 896 1.80 -3.87 -22.81
C GLU A 896 0.53 -3.95 -23.67
N LYS A 897 -0.39 -4.85 -23.31
CA LYS A 897 -1.73 -5.00 -23.89
C LYS A 897 -2.70 -5.58 -22.86
N SER A 898 -3.91 -5.02 -22.76
CA SER A 898 -4.93 -5.56 -21.85
C SER A 898 -5.58 -6.81 -22.43
N CYS A 899 -5.90 -7.75 -21.53
CA CYS A 899 -6.72 -8.92 -21.83
C CYS A 899 -8.18 -8.76 -21.38
N PHE A 900 -8.66 -7.52 -21.21
CA PHE A 900 -10.04 -7.25 -20.77
C PHE A 900 -11.10 -7.91 -21.66
N TRP A 901 -10.85 -8.02 -22.97
CA TRP A 901 -11.72 -8.75 -23.90
C TRP A 901 -11.78 -10.27 -23.61
N LEU A 902 -10.68 -10.86 -23.15
CA LEU A 902 -10.62 -12.27 -22.74
C LEU A 902 -11.33 -12.45 -21.40
N LEU A 903 -11.14 -11.50 -20.47
CA LEU A 903 -11.89 -11.48 -19.22
C LEU A 903 -13.40 -11.38 -19.48
N ASP A 904 -13.85 -10.53 -20.41
CA ASP A 904 -15.27 -10.43 -20.80
C ASP A 904 -15.78 -11.78 -21.34
N ALA A 905 -15.01 -12.46 -22.19
CA ALA A 905 -15.38 -13.78 -22.73
C ALA A 905 -15.37 -14.89 -21.65
N ILE A 906 -14.43 -14.84 -20.70
CA ILE A 906 -14.38 -15.73 -19.53
C ILE A 906 -15.60 -15.49 -18.64
N LEU A 907 -15.95 -14.24 -18.36
CA LEU A 907 -17.11 -13.87 -17.55
C LEU A 907 -18.42 -14.19 -18.25
N GLU A 908 -18.50 -14.07 -19.58
CA GLU A 908 -19.68 -14.51 -20.34
C GLU A 908 -19.86 -16.03 -20.20
N TYR A 909 -18.78 -16.81 -20.32
CA TYR A 909 -18.79 -18.25 -20.07
C TYR A 909 -19.18 -18.59 -18.63
N THR A 910 -18.51 -18.04 -17.61
CA THR A 910 -18.81 -18.37 -16.21
C THR A 910 -20.23 -17.98 -15.84
N MET A 911 -20.74 -16.84 -16.32
CA MET A 911 -22.07 -16.35 -15.97
C MET A 911 -23.22 -16.99 -16.76
N THR A 912 -23.00 -17.46 -17.99
CA THR A 912 -24.10 -17.89 -18.89
C THR A 912 -23.93 -19.28 -19.53
N ALA A 913 -22.77 -19.93 -19.35
CA ALA A 913 -22.32 -21.10 -20.09
C ALA A 913 -22.11 -20.89 -21.62
N TYR A 914 -22.31 -19.68 -22.14
CA TYR A 914 -22.02 -19.36 -23.53
C TYR A 914 -20.51 -19.44 -23.79
N LYS A 915 -20.13 -20.14 -24.85
CA LYS A 915 -18.74 -20.28 -25.28
C LYS A 915 -18.53 -19.40 -26.51
N SER A 916 -17.65 -18.40 -26.43
CA SER A 916 -17.32 -17.57 -27.59
C SER A 916 -16.83 -18.43 -28.78
N GLU A 917 -17.32 -18.12 -29.99
CA GLU A 917 -16.97 -18.86 -31.22
C GLU A 917 -15.44 -18.88 -31.47
N VAL A 918 -14.73 -17.82 -31.06
CA VAL A 918 -13.26 -17.74 -31.14
C VAL A 918 -12.62 -18.80 -30.23
N LEU A 919 -13.05 -18.89 -28.98
CA LEU A 919 -12.50 -19.84 -28.01
C LEU A 919 -12.84 -21.29 -28.39
N GLN A 920 -14.03 -21.54 -28.94
CA GLN A 920 -14.41 -22.86 -29.45
C GLN A 920 -13.51 -23.32 -30.61
N LYS A 921 -13.21 -22.46 -31.59
CA LYS A 921 -12.31 -22.77 -32.73
C LYS A 921 -10.86 -23.04 -32.30
N LEU A 922 -10.45 -22.42 -31.20
CA LEU A 922 -9.12 -22.54 -30.60
C LEU A 922 -9.01 -23.69 -29.59
N ASN A 923 -10.09 -24.44 -29.35
CA ASN A 923 -10.02 -25.60 -28.46
C ASN A 923 -9.03 -26.65 -29.00
N ARG A 924 -8.09 -27.05 -28.14
CA ARG A 924 -7.01 -28.01 -28.40
C ARG A 924 -6.89 -29.05 -27.28
N ILE A 925 -7.94 -29.23 -26.46
CA ILE A 925 -7.97 -30.23 -25.37
C ILE A 925 -7.50 -31.63 -25.82
N ALA A 926 -7.77 -32.01 -27.07
CA ALA A 926 -7.34 -33.27 -27.66
C ALA A 926 -5.81 -33.48 -27.75
N GLU A 927 -5.04 -32.40 -27.84
CA GLU A 927 -3.58 -32.43 -27.97
C GLU A 927 -2.89 -32.54 -26.59
N PHE A 928 -3.63 -32.35 -25.50
CA PHE A 928 -3.11 -32.36 -24.13
C PHE A 928 -3.52 -33.60 -23.30
N TYR A 929 -4.23 -34.58 -23.89
CA TYR A 929 -4.76 -35.74 -23.15
C TYR A 929 -3.71 -36.67 -22.50
N ASN A 930 -2.43 -36.57 -22.88
CA ASN A 930 -1.35 -37.48 -22.46
C ASN A 930 -0.14 -36.79 -21.77
N ASN A 931 -0.20 -35.48 -21.47
CA ASN A 931 0.94 -34.75 -20.90
C ASN A 931 0.98 -34.82 -19.36
N ASP A 932 1.16 -36.01 -18.79
CA ASP A 932 1.38 -36.20 -17.34
C ASP A 932 2.85 -35.94 -16.91
N GLU A 933 3.72 -35.44 -17.81
CA GLU A 933 5.15 -35.20 -17.54
C GLU A 933 5.46 -33.89 -16.78
N ASP A 934 4.54 -32.93 -16.74
CA ASP A 934 4.78 -31.64 -16.09
C ASP A 934 4.71 -31.75 -14.56
N LEU A 935 5.81 -31.39 -13.89
CA LEU A 935 5.92 -31.42 -12.43
C LEU A 935 5.01 -30.36 -11.78
N LEU A 936 4.32 -30.77 -10.71
CA LEU A 936 3.57 -29.84 -9.87
C LEU A 936 4.53 -29.11 -8.92
N PRO A 937 4.53 -27.76 -8.89
CA PRO A 937 5.38 -27.00 -7.98
C PRO A 937 4.98 -27.27 -6.52
N LEU A 938 6.00 -27.35 -5.65
CA LEU A 938 5.86 -27.44 -4.20
C LEU A 938 6.41 -26.18 -3.54
N ARG A 939 5.84 -25.81 -2.39
CA ARG A 939 6.32 -24.65 -1.61
C ARG A 939 7.81 -24.79 -1.28
N LEU A 940 8.58 -23.73 -1.55
CA LEU A 940 9.99 -23.67 -1.24
C LEU A 940 10.26 -23.90 0.26
N TYR A 941 10.96 -24.98 0.61
CA TYR A 941 11.26 -25.35 2.01
C TYR A 941 11.96 -24.22 2.82
N SER A 942 12.77 -23.40 2.17
CA SER A 942 13.47 -22.26 2.78
C SER A 942 12.68 -20.95 2.81
N SER A 943 11.43 -20.94 2.35
CA SER A 943 10.56 -19.76 2.39
C SER A 943 10.26 -19.34 3.82
N ASN A 944 10.21 -18.02 4.04
CA ASN A 944 9.81 -17.38 5.29
C ASN A 944 8.35 -16.92 5.28
N LEU A 945 7.53 -17.30 4.29
CA LEU A 945 6.11 -16.94 4.17
C LEU A 945 5.32 -17.07 5.49
N HIS A 946 5.61 -18.08 6.31
CA HIS A 946 5.03 -18.27 7.65
C HIS A 946 5.18 -17.11 8.64
N LEU A 947 6.16 -16.21 8.47
CA LEU A 947 6.34 -15.01 9.29
C LEU A 947 5.26 -13.95 9.01
N HIS A 948 4.65 -13.99 7.83
CA HIS A 948 3.72 -12.98 7.31
C HIS A 948 2.31 -13.54 7.07
N SER A 949 2.22 -14.84 6.85
CA SER A 949 1.00 -15.55 6.44
C SER A 949 -0.09 -15.50 7.51
N LYS A 950 -1.30 -15.18 7.08
CA LYS A 950 -2.55 -15.31 7.84
C LYS A 950 -2.82 -16.78 8.16
N VAL A 951 -2.54 -17.68 7.22
CA VAL A 951 -2.92 -19.11 7.27
C VAL A 951 -1.87 -20.04 7.89
N ILE A 952 -0.57 -19.84 7.64
CA ILE A 952 0.49 -20.70 8.19
C ILE A 952 0.78 -20.31 9.66
N ASP A 953 1.08 -21.30 10.51
CA ASP A 953 1.56 -21.06 11.88
C ASP A 953 2.94 -20.39 11.91
N SER A 954 3.07 -19.33 12.70
CA SER A 954 4.28 -18.48 12.75
C SER A 954 5.46 -19.11 13.49
N VAL A 955 5.26 -20.23 14.20
CA VAL A 955 6.33 -20.99 14.86
C VAL A 955 6.65 -22.26 14.05
N ASN A 956 5.64 -22.91 13.47
CA ASN A 956 5.77 -24.13 12.68
C ASN A 956 5.26 -23.95 11.25
N LYS A 957 6.17 -23.56 10.36
CA LYS A 957 5.94 -23.34 8.91
C LYS A 957 5.39 -24.53 8.09
N PHE A 958 5.15 -25.69 8.70
CA PHE A 958 4.53 -26.86 8.08
C PHE A 958 3.07 -27.07 8.49
N ILE A 959 2.53 -26.25 9.39
CA ILE A 959 1.16 -26.36 9.92
C ILE A 959 0.35 -25.15 9.47
N LYS A 960 -0.86 -25.37 8.94
CA LYS A 960 -1.89 -24.33 8.79
C LYS A 960 -2.60 -24.14 10.14
N LYS A 961 -2.90 -22.91 10.50
CA LYS A 961 -3.75 -22.56 11.65
C LYS A 961 -5.18 -23.04 11.41
N GLU A 962 -5.99 -23.09 12.48
CA GLU A 962 -7.43 -23.21 12.33
C GLU A 962 -8.01 -21.94 11.67
N THR A 963 -9.05 -22.10 10.84
CA THR A 963 -9.67 -21.00 10.10
C THR A 963 -10.22 -19.94 11.04
N GLU A 964 -9.91 -18.68 10.76
CA GLU A 964 -10.38 -17.55 11.56
C GLU A 964 -11.91 -17.45 11.55
N ALA A 965 -12.48 -17.13 12.71
CA ALA A 965 -13.91 -16.88 12.82
C ALA A 965 -14.29 -15.61 12.05
N CYS A 966 -15.42 -15.65 11.34
CA CYS A 966 -15.90 -14.49 10.59
C CYS A 966 -16.16 -13.29 11.51
N GLU A 967 -15.48 -12.18 11.27
CA GLU A 967 -15.70 -10.88 11.91
C GLU A 967 -17.20 -10.52 11.97
N THR A 968 -17.77 -10.54 13.18
CA THR A 968 -19.14 -10.11 13.43
C THR A 968 -19.17 -8.61 13.66
N LEU A 969 -19.59 -7.85 12.66
CA LEU A 969 -19.77 -6.40 12.80
C LEU A 969 -20.90 -6.08 13.79
N ASN A 970 -20.56 -5.38 14.86
CA ASN A 970 -21.52 -4.88 15.84
C ASN A 970 -22.26 -3.67 15.29
N TRP A 971 -23.42 -3.91 14.67
CA TRP A 971 -24.28 -2.85 14.12
C TRP A 971 -24.74 -1.89 15.21
N LEU A 972 -24.51 -0.59 14.97
CA LEU A 972 -24.92 0.47 15.89
C LEU A 972 -26.44 0.55 15.97
N GLN A 973 -26.96 0.63 17.20
CA GLN A 973 -28.39 0.76 17.43
C GLN A 973 -28.90 2.09 16.87
N PRO A 974 -29.94 2.09 16.00
CA PRO A 974 -30.42 3.31 15.36
C PRO A 974 -31.14 4.21 16.35
N LEU A 975 -30.55 5.36 16.67
CA LEU A 975 -31.21 6.40 17.46
C LEU A 975 -32.10 7.23 16.53
N GLY A 976 -33.40 6.99 16.59
CA GLY A 976 -34.39 7.69 15.77
C GLY A 976 -34.47 9.18 16.11
N VAL A 977 -33.85 10.02 15.29
CA VAL A 977 -34.01 11.47 15.39
C VAL A 977 -35.34 11.85 14.77
N ASN A 978 -36.32 12.23 15.59
CA ASN A 978 -37.52 12.93 15.11
C ASN A 978 -37.08 14.26 14.50
N GLY A 979 -37.47 14.53 13.25
CA GLY A 979 -36.97 15.66 12.47
C GLY A 979 -37.29 17.04 13.05
N SER A 980 -36.43 17.53 13.95
CA SER A 980 -36.47 18.88 14.52
C SER A 980 -35.16 19.62 14.27
N ALA A 981 -34.95 19.96 12.99
CA ALA A 981 -34.10 21.07 12.53
C ALA A 981 -32.71 21.20 13.19
N ILE A 982 -31.80 20.26 12.87
CA ILE A 982 -30.39 20.67 12.74
C ILE A 982 -30.34 21.67 11.59
N LYS A 983 -30.22 22.96 11.92
CA LYS A 983 -29.80 23.96 10.94
C LYS A 983 -28.36 23.63 10.55
N LEU A 984 -28.19 22.92 9.44
CA LEU A 984 -26.99 23.05 8.62
C LEU A 984 -26.71 24.55 8.47
N ASP A 985 -25.56 25.03 8.96
CA ASP A 985 -25.15 26.43 8.76
C ASP A 985 -24.70 26.62 7.31
N THR A 986 -25.71 26.65 6.45
CA THR A 986 -25.64 26.75 5.00
C THR A 986 -25.01 28.06 4.51
N LYS A 987 -24.62 28.97 5.42
CA LYS A 987 -23.79 30.13 5.10
C LYS A 987 -22.36 29.75 4.66
N ARG A 988 -21.85 28.56 4.97
CA ARG A 988 -20.54 28.08 4.45
C ARG A 988 -20.61 27.34 3.10
N LEU A 989 -21.81 27.04 2.58
CA LEU A 989 -22.00 26.25 1.35
C LEU A 989 -22.50 27.07 0.14
N LYS A 990 -22.51 28.41 0.21
CA LYS A 990 -22.97 29.30 -0.88
C LYS A 990 -22.10 30.53 -1.15
N GLN A 991 -20.80 30.44 -0.89
CA GLN A 991 -19.79 31.40 -1.41
C GLN A 991 -18.61 30.65 -2.03
N SER A 992 -18.92 29.80 -3.02
CA SER A 992 -17.95 29.16 -3.92
C SER A 992 -18.61 28.93 -5.29
N THR A 993 -18.78 30.02 -6.03
CA THR A 993 -18.99 30.07 -7.48
C THR A 993 -17.94 31.00 -8.05
#